data_AF-A0A2S8BIB3-F1
#
_entry.id   AF-A0A2S8BIB3-F1
#
_cell.length_a   1.000
_cell.length_b   1.000
_cell.length_c   1.000
_cell.angle_alpha   90.00
_cell.angle_beta   90.00
_cell.angle_gamma   90.00
#
_symmetry.space_group_name_H-M   'P 1'
#
loop_
_entity.id
_entity.type
_entity.pdbx_description
1 polymer ?
#
loop_
_entity_poly.entity_id
_entity_poly.type
_entity_poly.pdbx_seq_one_letter_code
_entity_poly.pdbx_strand_id
1 'polypeptide(L)'
;MATQSDRWIATARALRRAGFGVTGPQVDAVAAQDWSAYVDAALDLDPDADPGAQATPMPTLPAPHAPGKGPSTEQRKQYNRQLSEQMAALSAWWLRRMAAVDQPIHEKLTLLWHNHFATSAQKVRVADFMAAQNQKLRTLALGDFRTLAYAMLTDAAMLRWLDGQSNTAKAANENLAREFMELFALGHGNGYTEADVRAGARALTGWVIKADGDTVLAPKRHDDTAKTLLGSTGDFDAVGFCDTVLAQPKSPAYVAGRLWQQLASDDAPSAAALDRMLAAYGPGRDLRALTAAILTDTEFLGARGAVVDTPVEWLVGVIRALRVPLDHPKRIKMVDATLTALGQRPFYPPNVGGWPRGQVWLSTASAGERLRAAGNLARAGDLSGVEDTGAGDRIDAVGVPDRGRGVVGPHRRRAQTAGAPAGPVGRRRRQHARIPDVVTGSLMPEINRRKFLIASVGVGAAGLLSGAVAVSWPDLLRAAQDRPLPDGSGVLVIVTLYGGNDGISTLIPYADNAYHDARPELAYAPADVLHLDDRLGLNPALTGLAQLWNQRQLAVIRGVSYPQPDHSHFRSMDIWQTASPTEPVSTGWIGRWLDATGDDPLRAVNIGSVLPPLAVGAKCTAAALTPAASPESAERFTATMAALGADDPHDTPAMAAVCAAYRAARSTDTAFAPIRAARTEHNRLAAQLQLVAQAVRAGVPTRVYAVQLGGFDTHADERETQQRLLQTFDEAVTPFLRQMADDRYGKNLVMVVYSEFGRRVKANASQGTDHGTAGPVFVAGTPVKGGFYGDEPSLTDLNDGDLKPTTDFRDIYYELMSGTLATDPTPSVGAGRRALGFLS
;
A
#
# COMPACT_ATOMS: atom_id res chain seq x y z
N MET A 1 21.91 -9.11 28.97
CA MET A 1 21.36 -9.05 30.34
C MET A 1 19.87 -8.75 30.21
N ALA A 2 18.98 -9.59 30.70
CA ALA A 2 17.54 -9.29 30.73
C ALA A 2 17.13 -9.19 32.20
N THR A 3 17.14 -7.98 32.73
CA THR A 3 16.72 -7.63 34.10
C THR A 3 15.23 -7.29 34.19
N GLN A 4 14.49 -7.37 33.07
CA GLN A 4 13.10 -6.96 32.96
C GLN A 4 12.13 -8.12 33.21
N SER A 5 11.06 -7.86 33.96
CA SER A 5 10.00 -8.84 34.19
C SER A 5 9.18 -9.10 32.91
N ASP A 6 8.60 -10.29 32.77
CA ASP A 6 7.69 -10.62 31.67
C ASP A 6 6.53 -9.63 31.55
N ARG A 7 6.04 -9.12 32.69
CA ARG A 7 4.99 -8.10 32.76
C ARG A 7 5.43 -6.80 32.09
N TRP A 8 6.64 -6.33 32.40
CA TRP A 8 7.19 -5.11 31.80
C TRP A 8 7.30 -5.24 30.28
N ILE A 9 7.83 -6.37 29.79
CA ILE A 9 7.98 -6.65 28.36
C ILE A 9 6.63 -6.70 27.64
N ALA A 10 5.62 -7.32 28.27
CA ALA A 10 4.26 -7.34 27.75
C ALA A 10 3.65 -5.93 27.68
N THR A 11 3.75 -5.15 28.75
CA THR A 11 3.25 -3.77 28.81
C THR A 11 3.93 -2.86 27.79
N ALA A 12 5.26 -2.93 27.66
CA ALA A 12 6.01 -2.14 26.68
C ALA A 12 5.53 -2.40 25.24
N ARG A 13 5.36 -3.68 24.88
CA ARG A 13 4.85 -4.09 23.57
C ARG A 13 3.43 -3.61 23.33
N ALA A 14 2.56 -3.74 24.34
CA ALA A 14 1.17 -3.31 24.24
C ALA A 14 1.07 -1.78 24.03
N LEU A 15 1.86 -0.99 24.77
CA LEU A 15 1.93 0.46 24.61
C LEU A 15 2.49 0.88 23.25
N ARG A 16 3.52 0.18 22.74
CA ARG A 16 4.07 0.44 21.39
C ARG A 16 3.02 0.20 20.30
N ARG A 17 2.24 -0.88 20.40
CA ARG A 17 1.18 -1.21 19.44
C ARG A 17 -0.02 -0.27 19.50
N ALA A 18 -0.34 0.21 20.70
CA ALA A 18 -1.43 1.16 20.92
C ALA A 18 -1.04 2.61 20.61
N GLY A 19 0.19 2.90 20.18
CA GLY A 19 0.69 4.26 20.01
C GLY A 19 1.83 4.38 19.01
N PHE A 20 2.74 5.32 19.26
CA PHE A 20 3.93 5.58 18.45
C PHE A 20 5.18 5.46 19.32
N GLY A 21 5.46 4.26 19.82
CA GLY A 21 6.54 4.05 20.79
C GLY A 21 6.17 4.45 22.22
N VAL A 22 7.06 4.13 23.16
CA VAL A 22 6.84 4.30 24.60
C VAL A 22 8.17 4.52 25.31
N THR A 23 8.15 5.30 26.39
CA THR A 23 9.30 5.44 27.28
C THR A 23 9.23 4.43 28.45
N GLY A 24 10.37 3.99 28.98
CA GLY A 24 10.49 3.13 30.15
C GLY A 24 9.70 3.64 31.36
N PRO A 25 9.75 4.94 31.75
CA PRO A 25 8.92 5.46 32.82
C PRO A 25 7.41 5.33 32.54
N GLN A 26 6.99 5.47 31.29
CA GLN A 26 5.59 5.20 30.91
C GLN A 26 5.27 3.71 31.02
N VAL A 27 6.19 2.82 30.63
CA VAL A 27 6.02 1.37 30.84
C VAL A 27 5.92 1.05 32.31
N ASP A 28 6.80 1.58 33.17
CA ASP A 28 6.79 1.34 34.62
C ASP A 28 5.48 1.82 35.26
N ALA A 29 5.05 3.02 34.90
CA ALA A 29 3.80 3.60 35.38
C ALA A 29 2.58 2.74 35.02
N VAL A 30 2.55 2.18 33.81
CA VAL A 30 1.44 1.33 33.35
C VAL A 30 1.59 -0.12 33.84
N ALA A 31 2.81 -0.64 33.95
CA ALA A 31 3.09 -1.98 34.45
C ALA A 31 2.75 -2.10 35.94
N ALA A 32 2.62 -0.99 36.68
CA ALA A 32 2.07 -0.98 38.03
C ALA A 32 0.54 -1.09 38.08
N GLN A 33 -0.16 -0.87 36.96
CA GLN A 33 -1.62 -0.83 36.86
C GLN A 33 -2.18 -2.13 36.26
N ASP A 34 -3.50 -2.31 36.38
CA ASP A 34 -4.20 -3.30 35.56
C ASP A 34 -4.28 -2.80 34.11
N TRP A 35 -3.93 -3.66 33.15
CA TRP A 35 -3.85 -3.28 31.74
C TRP A 35 -5.23 -2.92 31.17
N SER A 36 -6.28 -3.67 31.55
CA SER A 36 -7.63 -3.37 31.09
C SER A 36 -8.08 -1.99 31.56
N ALA A 37 -7.86 -1.69 32.84
CA ALA A 37 -8.18 -0.38 33.40
C ALA A 37 -7.40 0.77 32.73
N TYR A 38 -6.12 0.55 32.40
CA TYR A 38 -5.33 1.52 31.64
C TYR A 38 -5.89 1.75 30.23
N VAL A 39 -6.24 0.69 29.51
CA VAL A 39 -6.81 0.78 28.16
C VAL A 39 -8.13 1.56 28.19
N ASP A 40 -9.03 1.23 29.12
CA ASP A 40 -10.29 1.97 29.27
C ASP A 40 -10.04 3.45 29.55
N ALA A 41 -9.18 3.77 30.52
CA ALA A 41 -8.86 5.15 30.84
C ALA A 41 -8.22 5.91 29.68
N ALA A 42 -7.35 5.25 28.89
CA ALA A 42 -6.69 5.85 27.74
C ALA A 42 -7.66 6.10 26.58
N LEU A 43 -8.65 5.23 26.37
CA LEU A 43 -9.68 5.40 25.33
C LEU A 43 -10.71 6.47 25.69
N ASP A 44 -10.94 6.75 26.98
CA ASP A 44 -11.91 7.75 27.46
C ASP A 44 -11.36 9.18 27.50
N LEU A 45 -10.09 9.39 27.14
CA LEU A 45 -9.51 10.72 27.11
C LEU A 45 -10.07 11.56 25.95
N ASP A 46 -10.20 12.86 26.19
CA ASP A 46 -10.44 13.82 25.12
C ASP A 46 -9.12 14.08 24.36
N PRO A 47 -9.00 13.67 23.09
CA PRO A 47 -7.77 13.85 22.32
C PRO A 47 -7.43 15.31 22.05
N ASP A 48 -8.37 16.24 22.14
CA ASP A 48 -8.13 17.67 21.93
C ASP A 48 -7.75 18.40 23.23
N ALA A 49 -7.99 17.77 24.39
CA ALA A 49 -7.51 18.23 25.69
C ALA A 49 -6.03 17.84 25.97
N ASP A 50 -5.44 16.97 25.15
CA ASP A 50 -4.03 16.56 25.30
C ASP A 50 -3.09 17.78 25.17
N PRO A 51 -2.13 17.99 26.09
CA PRO A 51 -1.24 19.15 26.03
C PRO A 51 -0.43 19.26 24.74
N GLY A 52 -0.01 18.12 24.18
CA GLY A 52 0.71 18.06 22.90
C GLY A 52 -0.20 18.40 21.71
N ALA A 53 -1.47 18.00 21.78
CA ALA A 53 -2.50 18.40 20.82
C ALA A 53 -2.71 19.92 20.83
N GLN A 54 -2.84 20.52 22.02
CA GLN A 54 -2.99 21.97 22.19
C GLN A 54 -1.74 22.75 21.74
N ALA A 55 -0.55 22.19 21.96
CA ALA A 55 0.72 22.76 21.50
C ALA A 55 0.91 22.64 19.97
N THR A 56 0.12 21.80 19.30
CA THR A 56 0.16 21.59 17.85
C THR A 56 -1.23 21.77 17.23
N PRO A 57 -1.79 22.99 17.28
CA PRO A 57 -3.11 23.24 16.72
C PRO A 57 -3.09 23.01 15.20
N MET A 58 -4.20 22.47 14.68
CA MET A 58 -4.35 22.28 13.23
C MET A 58 -4.26 23.63 12.51
N PRO A 59 -3.43 23.74 11.46
CA PRO A 59 -3.33 24.98 10.71
C PRO A 59 -4.64 25.27 9.98
N THR A 60 -5.01 26.55 9.88
CA THR A 60 -6.10 26.98 8.98
C THR A 60 -5.61 26.94 7.54
N LEU A 61 -6.23 26.11 6.71
CA LEU A 61 -5.77 25.82 5.34
C LEU A 61 -6.90 26.11 4.33
N PRO A 62 -7.33 27.37 4.15
CA PRO A 62 -8.49 27.67 3.31
C PRO A 62 -8.29 27.15 1.89
N ALA A 63 -9.33 26.52 1.33
CA ALA A 63 -9.30 25.97 -0.02
C ALA A 63 -8.88 27.05 -1.03
N PRO A 64 -7.80 26.83 -1.82
CA PRO A 64 -7.37 27.80 -2.82
C PRO A 64 -8.43 27.97 -3.90
N HIS A 65 -8.68 29.20 -4.30
CA HIS A 65 -9.60 29.49 -5.40
C HIS A 65 -8.99 29.03 -6.72
N ALA A 66 -9.69 28.14 -7.42
CA ALA A 66 -9.28 27.73 -8.75
C ALA A 66 -9.26 28.95 -9.68
N PRO A 67 -8.24 29.09 -10.54
CA PRO A 67 -8.22 30.19 -11.49
C PRO A 67 -9.39 29.99 -12.48
N GLY A 68 -10.05 31.09 -12.86
CA GLY A 68 -11.21 31.08 -13.74
C GLY A 68 -10.91 30.51 -15.14
N LYS A 69 -11.90 30.57 -16.04
CA LYS A 69 -11.76 30.06 -17.42
C LYS A 69 -10.60 30.74 -18.16
N GLY A 70 -9.80 29.94 -18.89
CA GLY A 70 -8.66 30.40 -19.68
C GLY A 70 -7.49 30.98 -18.86
N PRO A 71 -7.01 30.31 -17.79
CA PRO A 71 -6.00 30.91 -16.93
C PRO A 71 -4.62 30.90 -17.58
N SER A 72 -3.86 31.97 -17.35
CA SER A 72 -2.46 32.07 -17.77
C SER A 72 -1.60 30.99 -17.11
N THR A 73 -0.47 30.67 -17.73
CA THR A 73 0.52 29.72 -17.18
C THR A 73 0.96 30.10 -15.77
N GLU A 74 1.14 31.39 -15.48
CA GLU A 74 1.55 31.85 -14.15
C GLU A 74 0.44 31.70 -13.11
N GLN A 75 -0.82 31.97 -13.46
CA GLN A 75 -1.96 31.70 -12.57
C GLN A 75 -2.09 30.21 -12.23
N ARG A 76 -1.90 29.31 -13.21
CA ARG A 76 -1.88 27.86 -12.98
C ARG A 76 -0.73 27.44 -12.07
N LYS A 77 0.48 27.97 -12.29
CA LYS A 77 1.64 27.70 -11.44
C LYS A 77 1.42 28.18 -10.00
N GLN A 78 0.90 29.39 -9.82
CA GLN A 78 0.61 29.95 -8.49
C GLN A 78 -0.42 29.11 -7.73
N TYR A 79 -1.52 28.74 -8.39
CA TYR A 79 -2.54 27.86 -7.81
C TYR A 79 -1.96 26.49 -7.40
N ASN A 80 -1.21 25.85 -8.30
CA ASN A 80 -0.58 24.55 -8.01
C ASN A 80 0.45 24.64 -6.88
N ARG A 81 1.21 25.74 -6.81
CA ARG A 81 2.15 26.01 -5.72
C ARG A 81 1.43 26.16 -4.38
N GLN A 82 0.33 26.91 -4.34
CA GLN A 82 -0.45 27.10 -3.12
C GLN A 82 -1.01 25.77 -2.59
N LEU A 83 -1.59 24.94 -3.48
CA LEU A 83 -2.05 23.59 -3.11
C LEU A 83 -0.92 22.74 -2.51
N SER A 84 0.26 22.75 -3.15
CA SER A 84 1.41 21.98 -2.67
C SER A 84 1.93 22.49 -1.33
N GLU A 85 1.98 23.80 -1.11
CA GLU A 85 2.45 24.42 0.13
C GLU A 85 1.49 24.11 1.29
N GLN A 86 0.17 24.20 1.06
CA GLN A 86 -0.84 23.86 2.06
C GLN A 86 -0.81 22.37 2.42
N MET A 87 -0.67 21.48 1.43
CA MET A 87 -0.59 20.05 1.70
C MET A 87 0.68 19.67 2.47
N ALA A 88 1.82 20.31 2.16
CA ALA A 88 3.03 20.14 2.93
C ALA A 88 2.88 20.64 4.39
N ALA A 89 2.17 21.75 4.60
CA ALA A 89 1.87 22.24 5.93
C ALA A 89 0.97 21.28 6.73
N LEU A 90 -0.03 20.66 6.08
CA LEU A 90 -0.90 19.67 6.69
C LEU A 90 -0.15 18.39 7.12
N SER A 91 0.62 17.80 6.20
CA SER A 91 1.44 16.61 6.52
C SER A 91 2.43 16.91 7.65
N ALA A 92 3.06 18.08 7.63
CA ALA A 92 3.97 18.52 8.68
C ALA A 92 3.28 18.71 10.03
N TRP A 93 2.06 19.26 10.05
CA TRP A 93 1.27 19.40 11.27
C TRP A 93 0.96 18.04 11.89
N TRP A 94 0.45 17.09 11.11
CA TRP A 94 0.02 15.81 11.67
C TRP A 94 1.21 15.04 12.27
N LEU A 95 2.37 15.05 11.59
CA LEU A 95 3.61 14.47 12.12
C LEU A 95 4.07 15.13 13.42
N ARG A 96 3.96 16.45 13.53
CA ARG A 96 4.26 17.17 14.78
C ARG A 96 3.30 16.77 15.90
N ARG A 97 2.00 16.66 15.60
CA ARG A 97 0.99 16.25 16.57
C ARG A 97 1.23 14.83 17.07
N MET A 98 1.44 13.86 16.18
CA MET A 98 1.79 12.48 16.56
C MET A 98 3.03 12.42 17.47
N ALA A 99 4.03 13.27 17.20
CA ALA A 99 5.24 13.36 18.02
C ALA A 99 5.03 14.09 19.36
N ALA A 100 4.07 15.02 19.45
CA ALA A 100 3.89 15.89 20.61
C ALA A 100 2.91 15.34 21.65
N VAL A 101 1.88 14.58 21.23
CA VAL A 101 0.82 14.12 22.15
C VAL A 101 1.36 13.26 23.30
N ASP A 102 0.85 13.49 24.51
CA ASP A 102 1.22 12.66 25.66
C ASP A 102 0.58 11.26 25.55
N GLN A 103 -0.65 11.19 25.03
CA GLN A 103 -1.42 9.95 24.85
C GLN A 103 -1.65 9.64 23.35
N PRO A 104 -0.77 8.83 22.72
CA PRO A 104 -0.76 8.66 21.26
C PRO A 104 -1.88 7.78 20.70
N ILE A 105 -2.70 7.14 21.53
CA ILE A 105 -3.69 6.14 21.10
C ILE A 105 -4.72 6.71 20.11
N HIS A 106 -5.19 7.94 20.31
CA HIS A 106 -6.15 8.56 19.41
C HIS A 106 -5.54 8.92 18.05
N GLU A 107 -4.29 9.39 18.02
CA GLU A 107 -3.58 9.64 16.75
C GLU A 107 -3.23 8.34 16.02
N LYS A 108 -2.89 7.27 16.76
CA LYS A 108 -2.72 5.92 16.22
C LYS A 108 -4.02 5.43 15.57
N LEU A 109 -5.14 5.49 16.28
CA LEU A 109 -6.45 5.11 15.71
C LEU A 109 -6.84 5.98 14.51
N THR A 110 -6.55 7.27 14.55
CA THR A 110 -6.78 8.18 13.41
C THR A 110 -5.99 7.72 12.18
N LEU A 111 -4.72 7.34 12.35
CA LEU A 111 -3.90 6.79 11.25
C LEU A 111 -4.46 5.47 10.72
N LEU A 112 -4.93 4.58 11.61
CA LEU A 112 -5.53 3.30 11.20
C LEU A 112 -6.83 3.50 10.42
N TRP A 113 -7.70 4.40 10.86
CA TRP A 113 -8.94 4.71 10.15
C TRP A 113 -8.69 5.44 8.84
N HIS A 114 -7.67 6.31 8.78
CA HIS A 114 -7.22 6.90 7.52
C HIS A 114 -6.67 5.87 6.54
N ASN A 115 -6.04 4.80 7.05
CA ASN A 115 -5.59 3.68 6.21
C ASN A 115 -6.75 2.76 5.79
N HIS A 116 -7.77 2.59 6.64
CA HIS A 116 -8.97 1.80 6.31
C HIS A 116 -9.84 2.51 5.26
N PHE A 117 -10.15 3.79 5.48
CA PHE A 117 -10.83 4.68 4.53
C PHE A 117 -9.80 5.45 3.69
N ALA A 118 -8.94 4.69 3.00
CA ALA A 118 -7.78 5.24 2.31
C ALA A 118 -8.19 6.34 1.31
N THR A 119 -7.71 7.55 1.58
CA THR A 119 -7.99 8.75 0.78
C THR A 119 -6.68 9.42 0.45
N SER A 120 -6.34 9.56 -0.85
CA SER A 120 -5.04 10.08 -1.26
C SER A 120 -5.08 11.56 -1.65
N ALA A 121 -4.26 12.35 -0.97
CA ALA A 121 -3.97 13.75 -1.30
C ALA A 121 -3.38 13.92 -2.71
N GLN A 122 -2.89 12.84 -3.35
CA GLN A 122 -2.43 12.87 -4.74
C GLN A 122 -3.54 13.29 -5.70
N LYS A 123 -4.78 12.82 -5.50
CA LYS A 123 -5.95 13.19 -6.32
C LYS A 123 -6.80 14.26 -5.65
N VAL A 124 -6.99 14.21 -4.32
CA VAL A 124 -7.81 15.22 -3.62
C VAL A 124 -7.20 16.61 -3.73
N ARG A 125 -5.88 16.73 -3.53
CA ARG A 125 -5.05 17.95 -3.64
C ARG A 125 -5.42 19.14 -2.74
N VAL A 126 -6.64 19.20 -2.21
CA VAL A 126 -7.13 20.27 -1.33
C VAL A 126 -6.86 19.90 0.12
N ALA A 127 -5.97 20.65 0.78
CA ALA A 127 -5.55 20.35 2.15
C ALA A 127 -6.68 20.52 3.17
N ASP A 128 -7.57 21.49 2.96
CA ASP A 128 -8.76 21.70 3.79
C ASP A 128 -9.62 20.42 3.92
N PHE A 129 -9.90 19.76 2.80
CA PHE A 129 -10.72 18.54 2.78
C PHE A 129 -10.03 17.39 3.51
N MET A 130 -8.72 17.23 3.30
CA MET A 130 -7.92 16.21 3.98
C MET A 130 -7.83 16.47 5.50
N ALA A 131 -7.75 17.74 5.90
CA ALA A 131 -7.73 18.16 7.30
C ALA A 131 -9.07 17.88 7.99
N ALA A 132 -10.18 18.24 7.33
CA ALA A 132 -11.53 17.97 7.83
C ALA A 132 -11.79 16.46 7.98
N GLN A 133 -11.39 15.65 6.99
CA GLN A 133 -11.50 14.20 7.07
C GLN A 133 -10.66 13.65 8.22
N ASN A 134 -9.41 14.11 8.40
CA ASN A 134 -8.55 13.70 9.49
C ASN A 134 -9.19 13.98 10.87
N GLN A 135 -9.76 15.17 11.05
CA GLN A 135 -10.47 15.51 12.29
C GLN A 135 -11.71 14.64 12.50
N LYS A 136 -12.51 14.41 11.46
CA LYS A 136 -13.69 13.54 11.52
C LYS A 136 -13.33 12.10 11.89
N LEU A 137 -12.27 11.55 11.30
CA LEU A 137 -11.74 10.22 11.64
C LEU A 137 -11.32 10.15 13.10
N ARG A 138 -10.62 11.18 13.62
CA ARG A 138 -10.22 11.29 15.03
C ARG A 138 -11.44 11.32 15.96
N THR A 139 -12.41 12.18 15.66
CA THR A 139 -13.62 12.36 16.49
C THR A 139 -14.47 11.10 16.53
N LEU A 140 -14.57 10.36 15.42
CA LEU A 140 -15.45 9.19 15.30
C LEU A 140 -14.74 7.85 15.53
N ALA A 141 -13.43 7.85 15.79
CA ALA A 141 -12.59 6.64 15.88
C ALA A 141 -13.06 5.60 16.91
N LEU A 142 -13.78 6.05 17.95
CA LEU A 142 -14.27 5.26 19.08
C LEU A 142 -15.80 5.30 19.24
N GLY A 143 -16.51 5.88 18.26
CA GLY A 143 -17.98 5.89 18.24
C GLY A 143 -18.56 4.56 17.72
N ASP A 144 -19.71 4.63 17.07
CA ASP A 144 -20.24 3.49 16.32
C ASP A 144 -19.76 3.50 14.86
N PHE A 145 -19.51 2.32 14.30
CA PHE A 145 -18.99 2.20 12.94
C PHE A 145 -19.98 2.71 11.88
N ARG A 146 -21.29 2.65 12.12
CA ARG A 146 -22.28 3.13 11.15
C ARG A 146 -22.16 4.63 10.95
N THR A 147 -22.02 5.40 12.03
CA THR A 147 -21.80 6.84 11.99
C THR A 147 -20.49 7.16 11.29
N LEU A 148 -19.39 6.48 11.63
CA LEU A 148 -18.11 6.66 10.95
C LEU A 148 -18.19 6.36 9.44
N ALA A 149 -18.78 5.23 9.07
CA ALA A 149 -18.90 4.79 7.69
C ALA A 149 -19.78 5.75 6.85
N TYR A 150 -20.92 6.19 7.39
CA TYR A 150 -21.76 7.19 6.73
C TYR A 150 -21.04 8.55 6.58
N ALA A 151 -20.31 8.97 7.62
CA ALA A 151 -19.57 10.21 7.60
C ALA A 151 -18.44 10.20 6.55
N MET A 152 -17.90 9.02 6.21
CA MET A 152 -16.95 8.81 5.12
C MET A 152 -17.62 8.75 3.74
N LEU A 153 -18.79 8.13 3.61
CA LEU A 153 -19.56 8.11 2.35
C LEU A 153 -19.90 9.52 1.83
N THR A 154 -20.00 10.47 2.76
CA THR A 154 -20.41 11.86 2.48
C THR A 154 -19.29 12.86 2.71
N ASP A 155 -18.05 12.40 2.95
CA ASP A 155 -16.90 13.26 3.22
C ASP A 155 -16.38 13.95 1.94
N ALA A 156 -16.00 15.23 2.01
CA ALA A 156 -15.52 15.97 0.84
C ALA A 156 -14.25 15.36 0.21
N ALA A 157 -13.30 14.90 1.03
CA ALA A 157 -12.09 14.27 0.52
C ALA A 157 -12.39 12.89 -0.08
N MET A 158 -13.26 12.11 0.57
CA MET A 158 -13.69 10.80 0.04
C MET A 158 -14.48 10.91 -1.26
N LEU A 159 -15.46 11.83 -1.32
CA LEU A 159 -16.22 12.11 -2.54
C LEU A 159 -15.27 12.48 -3.66
N ARG A 160 -14.33 13.42 -3.44
CA ARG A 160 -13.31 13.81 -4.42
C ARG A 160 -12.39 12.66 -4.83
N TRP A 161 -12.06 11.78 -3.89
CA TRP A 161 -11.16 10.64 -4.11
C TRP A 161 -11.81 9.55 -4.96
N LEU A 162 -13.09 9.26 -4.73
CA LEU A 162 -13.85 8.20 -5.42
C LEU A 162 -14.93 8.74 -6.37
N ASP A 163 -14.75 9.99 -6.81
CA ASP A 163 -15.58 10.71 -7.79
C ASP A 163 -17.08 10.79 -7.45
N GLY A 164 -17.42 10.69 -6.16
CA GLY A 164 -18.79 10.79 -5.66
C GLY A 164 -19.44 12.15 -5.92
N GLN A 165 -18.65 13.23 -6.02
CA GLN A 165 -19.16 14.56 -6.38
C GLN A 165 -19.65 14.66 -7.84
N SER A 166 -19.23 13.72 -8.68
CA SER A 166 -19.61 13.63 -10.09
C SER A 166 -20.71 12.60 -10.35
N ASN A 167 -21.05 11.78 -9.35
CA ASN A 167 -22.11 10.78 -9.41
C ASN A 167 -23.51 11.43 -9.47
N THR A 168 -24.29 11.19 -10.53
CA THR A 168 -25.65 11.76 -10.67
C THR A 168 -26.66 10.77 -11.23
N ALA A 169 -27.95 11.05 -11.07
CA ALA A 169 -29.04 10.21 -11.57
C ALA A 169 -28.95 9.90 -13.08
N LYS A 170 -28.44 10.84 -13.87
CA LYS A 170 -28.29 10.65 -15.33
C LYS A 170 -27.10 9.76 -15.70
N ALA A 171 -26.27 9.45 -14.72
CA ALA A 171 -24.82 9.45 -14.90
C ALA A 171 -24.16 8.84 -13.64
N ALA A 172 -24.61 7.63 -13.27
CA ALA A 172 -24.19 6.98 -12.05
C ALA A 172 -22.71 6.55 -12.15
N ASN A 173 -21.94 6.76 -11.09
CA ASN A 173 -20.54 6.35 -10.98
C ASN A 173 -20.42 5.26 -9.90
N GLU A 174 -19.91 4.10 -10.29
CA GLU A 174 -19.87 2.90 -9.45
C GLU A 174 -18.75 2.90 -8.41
N ASN A 175 -17.72 3.74 -8.57
CA ASN A 175 -16.47 3.67 -7.80
C ASN A 175 -16.71 3.69 -6.28
N LEU A 176 -17.30 4.76 -5.74
CA LEU A 176 -17.57 4.87 -4.30
C LEU A 176 -18.41 3.70 -3.75
N ALA A 177 -19.42 3.24 -4.50
CA ALA A 177 -20.27 2.13 -4.06
C ALA A 177 -19.50 0.81 -4.01
N ARG A 178 -18.69 0.53 -5.03
CA ARG A 178 -17.83 -0.65 -5.12
C ARG A 178 -16.84 -0.69 -3.98
N GLU A 179 -16.07 0.37 -3.82
CA GLU A 179 -15.00 0.45 -2.81
C GLU A 179 -15.56 0.40 -1.38
N PHE A 180 -16.74 0.98 -1.15
CA PHE A 180 -17.40 0.88 0.15
C PHE A 180 -17.79 -0.55 0.50
N MET A 181 -18.42 -1.29 -0.43
CA MET A 181 -18.74 -2.69 -0.19
C MET A 181 -17.47 -3.54 -0.08
N GLU A 182 -16.55 -3.39 -1.03
CA GLU A 182 -15.39 -4.25 -1.20
C GLU A 182 -14.33 -4.03 -0.12
N LEU A 183 -13.94 -2.78 0.13
CA LEU A 183 -12.77 -2.47 0.95
C LEU A 183 -13.12 -1.95 2.33
N PHE A 184 -14.27 -1.29 2.49
CA PHE A 184 -14.59 -0.64 3.76
C PHE A 184 -15.54 -1.44 4.64
N ALA A 185 -16.46 -2.22 4.06
CA ALA A 185 -17.56 -2.82 4.82
C ALA A 185 -17.66 -4.35 4.75
N LEU A 186 -17.48 -5.01 3.60
CA LEU A 186 -17.78 -6.44 3.43
C LEU A 186 -16.56 -7.29 3.11
N GLY A 187 -15.55 -6.75 2.42
CA GLY A 187 -14.48 -7.54 1.82
C GLY A 187 -14.85 -8.02 0.41
N HIS A 188 -13.84 -8.23 -0.42
CA HIS A 188 -14.00 -8.70 -1.80
C HIS A 188 -14.78 -10.01 -1.89
N GLY A 189 -15.75 -10.07 -2.82
CA GLY A 189 -16.52 -11.27 -3.14
C GLY A 189 -17.47 -11.77 -2.03
N ASN A 190 -17.75 -10.96 -1.00
CA ASN A 190 -18.50 -11.39 0.18
C ASN A 190 -20.03 -11.18 0.06
N GLY A 191 -20.61 -11.63 -1.06
CA GLY A 191 -22.06 -11.78 -1.21
C GLY A 191 -22.81 -10.61 -1.86
N TYR A 192 -22.09 -9.60 -2.37
CA TYR A 192 -22.65 -8.60 -3.28
C TYR A 192 -22.33 -8.96 -4.74
N THR A 193 -23.15 -8.46 -5.64
CA THR A 193 -23.02 -8.64 -7.09
C THR A 193 -22.72 -7.31 -7.79
N GLU A 194 -22.36 -7.37 -9.07
CA GLU A 194 -22.23 -6.19 -9.92
C GLU A 194 -23.53 -5.36 -10.00
N ALA A 195 -24.69 -6.03 -9.94
CA ALA A 195 -25.99 -5.37 -9.88
C ALA A 195 -26.15 -4.57 -8.57
N ASP A 196 -25.66 -5.09 -7.45
CA ASP A 196 -25.68 -4.39 -6.16
C ASP A 196 -24.75 -3.16 -6.18
N VAL A 197 -23.59 -3.26 -6.84
CA VAL A 197 -22.69 -2.11 -7.04
C VAL A 197 -23.41 -1.01 -7.83
N ARG A 198 -24.07 -1.35 -8.94
CA ARG A 198 -24.87 -0.41 -9.74
C ARG A 198 -26.03 0.21 -8.95
N ALA A 199 -26.74 -0.60 -8.16
CA ALA A 199 -27.81 -0.10 -7.30
C ALA A 199 -27.27 0.84 -6.21
N GLY A 200 -26.12 0.50 -5.62
CA GLY A 200 -25.41 1.36 -4.67
C GLY A 200 -24.96 2.67 -5.29
N ALA A 201 -24.40 2.62 -6.51
CA ALA A 201 -23.99 3.79 -7.27
C ALA A 201 -25.16 4.77 -7.43
N ARG A 202 -26.34 4.25 -7.79
CA ARG A 202 -27.59 5.02 -7.91
C ARG A 202 -28.02 5.61 -6.56
N ALA A 203 -27.94 4.84 -5.48
CA ALA A 203 -28.25 5.31 -4.12
C ALA A 203 -27.35 6.46 -3.65
N LEU A 204 -26.12 6.51 -4.14
CA LEU A 204 -25.11 7.53 -3.79
C LEU A 204 -25.08 8.72 -4.75
N THR A 205 -26.03 8.84 -5.67
CA THR A 205 -26.08 9.96 -6.63
C THR A 205 -26.42 11.29 -5.96
N GLY A 206 -25.91 12.39 -6.52
CA GLY A 206 -26.38 13.74 -6.23
C GLY A 206 -25.61 14.50 -5.16
N TRP A 207 -24.60 13.91 -4.53
CA TRP A 207 -23.73 14.62 -3.60
C TRP A 207 -22.86 15.65 -4.33
N VAL A 208 -22.74 16.84 -3.76
CA VAL A 208 -21.90 17.92 -4.28
C VAL A 208 -21.04 18.51 -3.19
N ILE A 209 -19.83 18.92 -3.54
CA ILE A 209 -18.91 19.65 -2.66
C ILE A 209 -19.09 21.14 -2.97
N LYS A 210 -19.47 21.93 -1.96
CA LYS A 210 -19.62 23.38 -2.05
C LYS A 210 -18.26 24.07 -2.03
N ALA A 211 -18.26 25.37 -2.32
CA ALA A 211 -17.04 26.19 -2.33
C ALA A 211 -16.33 26.29 -0.98
N ASP A 212 -17.08 26.17 0.12
CA ASP A 212 -16.59 26.13 1.50
C ASP A 212 -16.15 24.72 1.95
N GLY A 213 -16.24 23.71 1.07
CA GLY A 213 -15.89 22.32 1.37
C GLY A 213 -17.02 21.49 1.95
N ASP A 214 -18.16 22.11 2.30
CA ASP A 214 -19.32 21.38 2.80
C ASP A 214 -19.95 20.51 1.71
N THR A 215 -20.44 19.35 2.11
CA THR A 215 -21.07 18.40 1.22
C THR A 215 -22.59 18.44 1.38
N VAL A 216 -23.32 18.53 0.28
CA VAL A 216 -24.79 18.48 0.31
C VAL A 216 -25.33 17.59 -0.78
N LEU A 217 -26.47 16.94 -0.50
CA LEU A 217 -27.26 16.26 -1.51
C LEU A 217 -28.02 17.29 -2.34
N ALA A 218 -27.79 17.32 -3.65
CA ALA A 218 -28.55 18.11 -4.61
C ALA A 218 -29.71 17.25 -5.16
N PRO A 219 -30.97 17.48 -4.76
CA PRO A 219 -32.08 16.57 -5.09
C PRO A 219 -32.26 16.36 -6.61
N LYS A 220 -32.05 17.40 -7.42
CA LYS A 220 -32.16 17.32 -8.89
C LYS A 220 -31.11 16.41 -9.55
N ARG A 221 -30.05 16.04 -8.81
CA ARG A 221 -28.99 15.15 -9.27
C ARG A 221 -29.10 13.75 -8.64
N HIS A 222 -30.04 13.55 -7.71
CA HIS A 222 -30.25 12.28 -7.04
C HIS A 222 -31.26 11.41 -7.80
N ASP A 223 -31.03 10.10 -7.78
CA ASP A 223 -31.93 9.08 -8.31
C ASP A 223 -32.83 8.59 -7.19
N ASP A 224 -34.03 9.17 -7.13
CA ASP A 224 -35.10 8.90 -6.16
C ASP A 224 -36.01 7.73 -6.58
N THR A 225 -35.55 6.90 -7.52
CA THR A 225 -36.33 5.75 -7.97
C THR A 225 -35.92 4.47 -7.24
N ALA A 226 -36.89 3.56 -7.09
CA ALA A 226 -36.68 2.29 -6.42
C ALA A 226 -35.55 1.48 -7.08
N LYS A 227 -34.75 0.84 -6.22
CA LYS A 227 -33.57 0.06 -6.60
C LYS A 227 -33.48 -1.17 -5.70
N THR A 228 -33.02 -2.29 -6.24
CA THR A 228 -32.78 -3.52 -5.48
C THR A 228 -31.31 -3.57 -5.09
N LEU A 229 -31.04 -3.54 -3.80
CA LEU A 229 -29.72 -3.55 -3.20
C LEU A 229 -29.65 -4.68 -2.17
N LEU A 230 -28.76 -5.65 -2.40
CA LEU A 230 -28.48 -6.78 -1.52
C LEU A 230 -29.76 -7.54 -1.10
N GLY A 231 -30.64 -7.77 -2.08
CA GLY A 231 -31.91 -8.47 -1.91
C GLY A 231 -33.05 -7.63 -1.32
N SER A 232 -32.81 -6.37 -0.96
CA SER A 232 -33.83 -5.43 -0.48
C SER A 232 -34.20 -4.42 -1.57
N THR A 233 -35.49 -4.12 -1.74
CA THR A 233 -35.96 -3.15 -2.75
C THR A 233 -36.56 -1.93 -2.06
N GLY A 234 -36.12 -0.74 -2.44
CA GLY A 234 -36.60 0.51 -1.90
C GLY A 234 -35.98 1.71 -2.61
N ASP A 235 -36.43 2.91 -2.26
CA ASP A 235 -35.74 4.14 -2.65
C ASP A 235 -34.59 4.41 -1.68
N PHE A 236 -33.44 3.80 -1.97
CA PHE A 236 -32.25 3.96 -1.13
C PHE A 236 -31.53 5.27 -1.43
N ASP A 237 -31.28 6.04 -0.38
CA ASP A 237 -30.31 7.14 -0.34
C ASP A 237 -28.97 6.67 0.28
N ALA A 238 -28.06 7.58 0.60
CA ALA A 238 -26.78 7.24 1.21
C ALA A 238 -26.92 6.57 2.60
N VAL A 239 -27.97 6.92 3.37
CA VAL A 239 -28.24 6.30 4.67
C VAL A 239 -28.71 4.87 4.45
N GLY A 240 -29.71 4.68 3.59
CA GLY A 240 -30.24 3.37 3.24
C GLY A 240 -29.19 2.44 2.62
N PHE A 241 -28.32 2.96 1.77
CA PHE A 241 -27.17 2.24 1.24
C PHE A 241 -26.23 1.77 2.36
N CYS A 242 -25.79 2.69 3.23
CA CYS A 242 -24.90 2.37 4.34
C CYS A 242 -25.51 1.28 5.23
N ASP A 243 -26.77 1.44 5.61
CA ASP A 243 -27.47 0.49 6.49
C ASP A 243 -27.62 -0.90 5.87
N THR A 244 -27.97 -0.95 4.58
CA THR A 244 -28.16 -2.21 3.85
C THR A 244 -26.85 -2.98 3.70
N VAL A 245 -25.75 -2.27 3.42
CA VAL A 245 -24.42 -2.87 3.34
C VAL A 245 -23.97 -3.34 4.72
N LEU A 246 -24.06 -2.49 5.76
CA LEU A 246 -23.61 -2.85 7.11
C LEU A 246 -24.50 -3.90 7.80
N ALA A 247 -25.71 -4.14 7.30
CA ALA A 247 -26.59 -5.22 7.76
C ALA A 247 -26.15 -6.61 7.27
N GLN A 248 -25.26 -6.68 6.26
CA GLN A 248 -24.79 -7.97 5.75
C GLN A 248 -24.00 -8.74 6.83
N PRO A 249 -24.25 -10.06 6.99
CA PRO A 249 -23.63 -10.86 8.06
C PRO A 249 -22.10 -10.87 8.06
N LYS A 250 -21.48 -10.59 6.91
CA LYS A 250 -20.02 -10.56 6.74
C LYS A 250 -19.38 -9.28 7.27
N SER A 251 -20.14 -8.19 7.39
CA SER A 251 -19.58 -6.88 7.72
C SER A 251 -18.89 -6.82 9.09
N PRO A 252 -19.48 -7.31 10.19
CA PRO A 252 -18.84 -7.23 11.50
C PRO A 252 -17.47 -7.92 11.56
N ALA A 253 -17.38 -9.13 11.01
CA ALA A 253 -16.14 -9.91 11.00
C ALA A 253 -15.06 -9.27 10.12
N TYR A 254 -15.48 -8.66 9.00
CA TYR A 254 -14.56 -7.95 8.12
C TYR A 254 -13.95 -6.72 8.81
N VAL A 255 -14.77 -5.86 9.43
CA VAL A 255 -14.29 -4.65 10.13
C VAL A 255 -13.41 -5.01 11.33
N ALA A 256 -13.84 -5.96 12.16
CA ALA A 256 -13.05 -6.44 13.30
C ALA A 256 -11.71 -7.04 12.84
N GLY A 257 -11.71 -7.84 11.77
CA GLY A 257 -10.51 -8.41 11.18
C GLY A 257 -9.54 -7.36 10.64
N ARG A 258 -10.05 -6.31 9.98
CA ARG A 258 -9.22 -5.19 9.47
C ARG A 258 -8.58 -4.39 10.59
N LEU A 259 -9.28 -4.17 11.70
CA LEU A 259 -8.71 -3.47 12.85
C LEU A 259 -7.69 -4.33 13.60
N TRP A 260 -7.99 -5.63 13.77
CA TRP A 260 -7.04 -6.61 14.32
C TRP A 260 -5.74 -6.64 13.51
N GLN A 261 -5.84 -6.67 12.19
CA GLN A 261 -4.67 -6.76 11.29
C GLN A 261 -3.74 -5.56 11.39
N GLN A 262 -4.22 -4.44 11.91
CA GLN A 262 -3.46 -3.20 12.06
C GLN A 262 -2.94 -2.96 13.49
N LEU A 263 -3.53 -3.62 14.50
CA LEU A 263 -3.16 -3.47 15.90
C LEU A 263 -2.38 -4.68 16.45
N ALA A 264 -2.77 -5.90 16.07
CA ALA A 264 -2.49 -7.10 16.85
C ALA A 264 -1.59 -8.12 16.14
N SER A 265 -1.88 -8.45 14.89
CA SER A 265 -1.15 -9.45 14.10
C SER A 265 -1.36 -9.24 12.61
N ASP A 266 -0.35 -9.51 11.77
CA ASP A 266 -0.55 -9.59 10.31
C ASP A 266 -1.48 -10.76 9.91
N ASP A 267 -1.51 -11.80 10.75
CA ASP A 267 -2.42 -12.94 10.65
C ASP A 267 -3.83 -12.61 11.15
N ALA A 268 -4.83 -13.29 10.61
CA ALA A 268 -6.20 -13.19 11.11
C ALA A 268 -6.31 -13.66 12.58
N PRO A 269 -7.25 -13.12 13.37
CA PRO A 269 -7.48 -13.58 14.74
C PRO A 269 -7.96 -15.04 14.73
N SER A 270 -7.71 -15.78 15.81
CA SER A 270 -8.36 -17.08 15.99
C SER A 270 -9.88 -16.92 16.02
N ALA A 271 -10.62 -17.99 15.75
CA ALA A 271 -12.08 -17.96 15.86
C ALA A 271 -12.55 -17.51 17.25
N ALA A 272 -11.86 -17.93 18.32
CA ALA A 272 -12.21 -17.54 19.68
C ALA A 272 -11.93 -16.06 19.97
N ALA A 273 -10.83 -15.50 19.45
CA ALA A 273 -10.53 -14.08 19.54
C ALA A 273 -11.53 -13.25 18.74
N LEU A 274 -11.85 -13.69 17.51
CA LEU A 274 -12.87 -13.05 16.68
C LEU A 274 -14.25 -13.05 17.38
N ASP A 275 -14.66 -14.16 18.00
CA ASP A 275 -15.94 -14.24 18.71
C ASP A 275 -16.01 -13.23 19.87
N ARG A 276 -14.92 -13.05 20.63
CA ARG A 276 -14.84 -12.03 21.70
C ARG A 276 -14.93 -10.61 21.14
N MET A 277 -14.24 -10.34 20.03
CA MET A 277 -14.29 -9.04 19.34
C MET A 277 -15.69 -8.74 18.82
N LEU A 278 -16.35 -9.72 18.20
CA LEU A 278 -17.70 -9.58 17.68
C LEU A 278 -18.74 -9.40 18.79
N ALA A 279 -18.55 -10.06 19.95
CA ALA A 279 -19.38 -9.84 21.12
C ALA A 279 -19.25 -8.41 21.66
N ALA A 280 -18.03 -7.87 21.70
CA ALA A 280 -17.77 -6.50 22.13
C ALA A 280 -18.28 -5.45 21.11
N TYR A 281 -18.03 -5.69 19.82
CA TYR A 281 -18.52 -4.83 18.74
C TYR A 281 -20.05 -4.79 18.70
N GLY A 282 -20.69 -5.94 18.89
CA GLY A 282 -22.13 -6.08 19.11
C GLY A 282 -22.99 -5.56 17.94
N PRO A 283 -24.33 -5.59 18.11
CA PRO A 283 -25.25 -5.03 17.12
C PRO A 283 -25.15 -3.49 17.01
N GLY A 284 -24.64 -2.84 18.07
CA GLY A 284 -24.37 -1.41 18.11
C GLY A 284 -23.15 -0.98 17.29
N ARG A 285 -22.30 -1.91 16.84
CA ARG A 285 -21.06 -1.65 16.11
C ARG A 285 -20.11 -0.72 16.86
N ASP A 286 -19.95 -0.96 18.16
CA ASP A 286 -19.19 -0.12 19.08
C ASP A 286 -17.68 -0.27 18.85
N LEU A 287 -17.04 0.79 18.34
CA LEU A 287 -15.61 0.81 18.03
C LEU A 287 -14.74 0.94 19.29
N ARG A 288 -15.22 1.61 20.35
CA ARG A 288 -14.51 1.67 21.62
C ARG A 288 -14.42 0.29 22.24
N ALA A 289 -15.54 -0.41 22.34
CA ALA A 289 -15.60 -1.76 22.89
C ALA A 289 -14.78 -2.75 22.04
N LEU A 290 -14.87 -2.68 20.71
CA LEU A 290 -14.03 -3.48 19.82
C LEU A 290 -12.53 -3.21 20.02
N THR A 291 -12.13 -1.94 20.11
CA THR A 291 -10.72 -1.57 20.33
C THR A 291 -10.22 -2.08 21.68
N ALA A 292 -11.01 -1.90 22.75
CA ALA A 292 -10.68 -2.43 24.07
C ALA A 292 -10.56 -3.96 24.05
N ALA A 293 -11.49 -4.66 23.39
CA ALA A 293 -11.46 -6.11 23.26
C ALA A 293 -10.20 -6.60 22.53
N ILE A 294 -9.75 -5.91 21.47
CA ILE A 294 -8.50 -6.25 20.77
C ILE A 294 -7.29 -6.03 21.69
N LEU A 295 -7.19 -4.85 22.32
CA LEU A 295 -6.02 -4.47 23.12
C LEU A 295 -5.89 -5.26 24.42
N THR A 296 -6.99 -5.85 24.91
CA THR A 296 -7.01 -6.67 26.13
C THR A 296 -7.06 -8.18 25.83
N ASP A 297 -7.13 -8.58 24.56
CA ASP A 297 -7.19 -9.99 24.19
C ASP A 297 -5.90 -10.73 24.59
N THR A 298 -6.06 -11.96 25.08
CA THR A 298 -4.92 -12.80 25.46
C THR A 298 -3.99 -13.12 24.28
N GLU A 299 -4.52 -13.23 23.06
CA GLU A 299 -3.71 -13.42 21.85
C GLU A 299 -2.91 -12.16 21.53
N PHE A 300 -3.48 -10.97 21.73
CA PHE A 300 -2.76 -9.70 21.57
C PHE A 300 -1.61 -9.57 22.57
N LEU A 301 -1.87 -9.83 23.86
CA LEU A 301 -0.89 -9.71 24.94
C LEU A 301 0.20 -10.80 24.89
N GLY A 302 -0.18 -12.01 24.47
CA GLY A 302 0.71 -13.17 24.37
C GLY A 302 1.61 -13.16 23.13
N ALA A 303 1.14 -12.63 22.00
CA ALA A 303 1.83 -12.75 20.71
C ALA A 303 3.19 -12.04 20.67
N ARG A 304 4.29 -12.82 20.52
CA ARG A 304 5.64 -12.29 20.29
C ARG A 304 5.85 -12.06 18.78
N GLY A 305 6.26 -10.85 18.40
CA GLY A 305 6.72 -10.55 17.03
C GLY A 305 5.69 -10.75 15.90
N ALA A 306 4.40 -10.51 16.17
CA ALA A 306 3.32 -10.80 15.22
C ALA A 306 2.91 -9.63 14.30
N VAL A 307 3.51 -8.44 14.48
CA VAL A 307 3.23 -7.25 13.65
C VAL A 307 4.54 -6.57 13.32
N VAL A 308 4.70 -6.20 12.05
CA VAL A 308 5.81 -5.36 11.59
C VAL A 308 5.54 -3.89 11.89
N ASP A 309 6.49 -3.25 12.56
CA ASP A 309 6.45 -1.80 12.84
C ASP A 309 6.45 -0.99 11.53
N THR A 310 5.39 -0.21 11.31
CA THR A 310 5.20 0.55 10.08
C THR A 310 6.14 1.76 10.03
N PRO A 311 6.52 2.28 8.85
CA PRO A 311 7.43 3.43 8.77
C PRO A 311 7.05 4.66 9.61
N VAL A 312 5.76 5.02 9.67
CA VAL A 312 5.27 6.14 10.50
C VAL A 312 5.44 5.83 11.98
N GLU A 313 5.04 4.63 12.41
CA GLU A 313 5.15 4.22 13.81
C GLU A 313 6.58 4.19 14.30
N TRP A 314 7.45 3.57 13.53
CA TRP A 314 8.87 3.53 13.80
C TRP A 314 9.48 4.94 13.89
N LEU A 315 9.26 5.78 12.87
CA LEU A 315 9.93 7.08 12.79
C LEU A 315 9.43 8.06 13.87
N VAL A 316 8.11 8.12 14.07
CA VAL A 316 7.51 8.93 15.13
C VAL A 316 7.94 8.39 16.50
N GLY A 317 8.02 7.08 16.67
CA GLY A 317 8.53 6.45 17.90
C GLY A 317 9.96 6.86 18.23
N VAL A 318 10.86 6.87 17.26
CA VAL A 318 12.24 7.35 17.44
C VAL A 318 12.27 8.84 17.80
N ILE A 319 11.47 9.67 17.11
CA ILE A 319 11.37 11.11 17.38
C ILE A 319 10.92 11.37 18.82
N ARG A 320 9.90 10.63 19.29
CA ARG A 320 9.36 10.74 20.65
C ARG A 320 10.35 10.27 21.70
N ALA A 321 10.96 9.11 21.50
CA ALA A 321 11.94 8.54 22.42
C ALA A 321 13.14 9.48 22.63
N LEU A 322 13.63 10.09 21.55
CA LEU A 322 14.78 10.98 21.57
C LEU A 322 14.40 12.47 21.75
N ARG A 323 13.13 12.77 22.04
CA ARG A 323 12.60 14.14 22.22
C ARG A 323 13.07 15.12 21.14
N VAL A 324 13.07 14.67 19.89
CA VAL A 324 13.61 15.43 18.76
C VAL A 324 12.65 16.58 18.42
N PRO A 325 13.06 17.87 18.53
CA PRO A 325 12.19 18.99 18.18
C PRO A 325 11.93 19.05 16.67
N LEU A 326 10.65 19.12 16.26
CA LEU A 326 10.19 19.13 14.86
C LEU A 326 9.77 20.52 14.33
N ASP A 327 10.06 21.58 15.08
CA ASP A 327 9.84 22.97 14.70
C ASP A 327 10.74 23.40 13.52
N HIS A 328 11.98 22.89 13.47
CA HIS A 328 12.95 23.28 12.46
C HIS A 328 12.56 22.81 11.02
N PRO A 329 12.45 23.71 10.02
CA PRO A 329 11.98 23.38 8.66
C PRO A 329 12.77 22.28 7.95
N LYS A 330 14.11 22.29 8.08
CA LYS A 330 14.95 21.23 7.48
C LYS A 330 14.66 19.86 8.09
N ARG A 331 14.28 19.81 9.37
CA ARG A 331 14.07 18.55 10.10
C ARG A 331 12.75 17.93 9.74
N ILE A 332 11.67 18.71 9.73
CA ILE A 332 10.36 18.19 9.29
C ILE A 332 10.40 17.75 7.81
N LYS A 333 11.16 18.48 6.96
CA LYS A 333 11.39 18.06 5.57
C LYS A 333 12.18 16.75 5.47
N MET A 334 13.15 16.52 6.34
CA MET A 334 13.87 15.24 6.43
C MET A 334 12.94 14.11 6.86
N VAL A 335 12.07 14.33 7.86
CA VAL A 335 11.07 13.34 8.31
C VAL A 335 10.11 12.98 7.16
N ASP A 336 9.54 13.98 6.49
CA ASP A 336 8.66 13.76 5.32
C ASP A 336 9.37 13.03 4.17
N ALA A 337 10.62 13.39 3.88
CA ALA A 337 11.43 12.71 2.87
C ALA A 337 11.74 11.25 3.24
N THR A 338 11.97 10.98 4.53
CA THR A 338 12.21 9.62 5.05
C THR A 338 10.96 8.77 4.86
N LEU A 339 9.78 9.27 5.24
CA LEU A 339 8.51 8.55 5.07
C LEU A 339 8.13 8.36 3.60
N THR A 340 8.48 9.32 2.75
CA THR A 340 8.35 9.18 1.30
C THR A 340 9.24 8.05 0.77
N ALA A 341 10.50 7.98 1.21
CA ALA A 341 11.43 6.93 0.82
C ALA A 341 11.03 5.55 1.36
N LEU A 342 10.41 5.49 2.54
CA LEU A 342 9.90 4.26 3.14
C LEU A 342 8.52 3.83 2.61
N GLY A 343 7.85 4.66 1.80
CA GLY A 343 6.57 4.32 1.15
C GLY A 343 5.30 4.55 1.99
N GLN A 344 5.39 5.17 3.17
CA GLN A 344 4.23 5.45 4.04
C GLN A 344 4.21 6.94 4.45
N ARG A 345 3.93 7.82 3.48
CA ARG A 345 3.79 9.25 3.73
C ARG A 345 2.35 9.59 4.15
N PRO A 346 2.09 10.20 5.33
CA PRO A 346 0.74 10.55 5.77
C PRO A 346 -0.03 11.36 4.71
N PHE A 347 -1.32 11.03 4.51
CA PHE A 347 -2.20 11.53 3.44
C PHE A 347 -1.95 11.00 2.04
N TYR A 348 -0.97 10.11 1.83
CA TYR A 348 -0.66 9.54 0.52
C TYR A 348 -0.66 8.00 0.53
N PRO A 349 -1.80 7.34 0.83
CA PRO A 349 -1.95 5.94 0.50
C PRO A 349 -1.76 5.75 -1.02
N PRO A 350 -1.12 4.63 -1.45
CA PRO A 350 -0.80 4.38 -2.84
C PRO A 350 -2.04 4.05 -3.69
N ASN A 351 -3.11 3.55 -3.08
CA ASN A 351 -4.40 3.23 -3.71
C ASN A 351 -5.51 3.21 -2.65
N VAL A 352 -6.75 2.94 -3.09
CA VAL A 352 -7.96 2.88 -2.24
C VAL A 352 -7.96 1.74 -1.20
N GLY A 353 -7.07 0.75 -1.34
CA GLY A 353 -6.83 -0.29 -0.32
C GLY A 353 -5.95 0.13 0.85
N GLY A 354 -5.34 1.32 0.78
CA GLY A 354 -4.44 1.85 1.80
C GLY A 354 -2.97 1.47 1.59
N TRP A 355 -2.16 1.66 2.63
CA TRP A 355 -0.79 1.18 2.67
C TRP A 355 -0.73 -0.33 2.90
N PRO A 356 0.30 -1.01 2.37
CA PRO A 356 0.44 -2.45 2.58
C PRO A 356 0.83 -2.75 4.04
N ARG A 357 0.82 -4.03 4.43
CA ARG A 357 1.12 -4.47 5.81
C ARG A 357 2.15 -5.59 5.83
N GLY A 358 2.65 -5.89 7.02
CA GLY A 358 3.60 -6.97 7.26
C GLY A 358 4.99 -6.77 6.66
N GLN A 359 5.59 -7.88 6.20
CA GLN A 359 7.02 -7.94 5.86
C GLN A 359 7.43 -7.06 4.68
N VAL A 360 6.48 -6.51 3.93
CA VAL A 360 6.72 -5.55 2.85
C VAL A 360 7.53 -4.32 3.33
N TRP A 361 7.46 -3.99 4.63
CA TRP A 361 8.22 -2.92 5.27
C TRP A 361 9.63 -3.32 5.70
N LEU A 362 9.97 -4.61 5.65
CA LEU A 362 11.23 -5.20 6.13
C LEU A 362 12.26 -5.41 5.02
N SER A 363 12.22 -4.59 3.97
CA SER A 363 13.31 -4.62 3.01
C SER A 363 14.59 -4.07 3.64
N THR A 364 15.70 -4.58 3.16
CA THR A 364 17.03 -4.05 3.48
C THR A 364 17.19 -2.56 3.10
N ALA A 365 16.47 -2.09 2.08
CA ALA A 365 16.48 -0.70 1.65
C ALA A 365 15.79 0.18 2.69
N SER A 366 14.66 -0.30 3.23
CA SER A 366 13.99 0.30 4.37
C SER A 366 14.87 0.27 5.61
N ALA A 367 15.64 -0.80 5.84
CA ALA A 367 16.59 -0.88 6.94
C ALA A 367 17.71 0.18 6.85
N GLY A 368 18.32 0.38 5.67
CA GLY A 368 19.33 1.41 5.45
C GLY A 368 18.78 2.83 5.63
N GLU A 369 17.58 3.10 5.10
CA GLU A 369 16.89 4.38 5.29
C GLU A 369 16.58 4.64 6.77
N ARG A 370 16.10 3.62 7.49
CA ARG A 370 15.84 3.66 8.93
C ARG A 370 17.10 3.98 9.73
N LEU A 371 18.22 3.31 9.45
CA LEU A 371 19.47 3.56 10.17
C LEU A 371 20.00 4.98 9.91
N ARG A 372 19.93 5.46 8.66
CA ARG A 372 20.31 6.84 8.32
C ARG A 372 19.44 7.86 9.06
N ALA A 373 18.12 7.68 9.04
CA ALA A 373 17.19 8.54 9.74
C ALA A 373 17.43 8.49 11.27
N ALA A 374 17.61 7.31 11.86
CA ALA A 374 17.95 7.15 13.27
C ALA A 374 19.24 7.88 13.64
N GLY A 375 20.31 7.77 12.82
CA GLY A 375 21.56 8.48 13.06
C GLY A 375 21.42 10.01 12.99
N ASN A 376 20.60 10.53 12.07
CA ASN A 376 20.28 11.95 12.00
C ASN A 376 19.46 12.42 13.21
N LEU A 377 18.48 11.62 13.63
CA LEU A 377 17.62 11.93 14.78
C LEU A 377 18.39 11.86 16.09
N ALA A 378 19.29 10.88 16.27
CA ALA A 378 20.15 10.76 17.44
C ALA A 378 21.07 11.99 17.61
N ARG A 379 21.64 12.52 16.52
CA ARG A 379 22.43 13.76 16.56
C ARG A 379 21.62 15.00 16.96
N ALA A 380 20.31 14.95 16.79
CA ALA A 380 19.41 16.08 16.96
C ALA A 380 18.48 15.94 18.18
N GLY A 381 18.57 14.82 18.88
CA GLY A 381 17.74 14.44 20.02
C GLY A 381 18.46 14.62 21.35
N ASP A 382 17.67 14.51 22.42
CA ASP A 382 18.14 14.50 23.80
C ASP A 382 18.69 13.11 24.15
N LEU A 383 20.02 13.00 24.23
CA LEU A 383 20.72 11.76 24.60
C LEU A 383 21.10 11.71 26.08
N SER A 384 20.75 12.70 26.89
CA SER A 384 21.19 12.79 28.29
C SER A 384 20.83 11.53 29.10
N GLY A 385 19.62 10.98 28.89
CA GLY A 385 19.19 9.73 29.52
C GLY A 385 20.05 8.51 29.15
N VAL A 386 20.71 8.53 28.00
CA VAL A 386 21.54 7.43 27.47
C VAL A 386 23.02 7.62 27.80
N GLU A 387 23.52 8.86 27.73
CA GLU A 387 24.93 9.19 27.94
C GLU A 387 25.38 8.86 29.37
N ASP A 388 24.50 9.10 30.34
CA ASP A 388 24.73 8.82 31.77
C ASP A 388 24.50 7.35 32.15
N THR A 389 24.02 6.53 31.21
CA THR A 389 23.69 5.12 31.44
C THR A 389 24.84 4.20 30.98
N GLY A 390 25.13 3.16 31.78
CA GLY A 390 26.11 2.13 31.46
C GLY A 390 25.79 1.43 30.14
N ALA A 391 26.81 1.04 29.37
CA ALA A 391 26.63 0.56 27.99
C ALA A 391 25.64 -0.61 27.84
N GLY A 392 25.55 -1.51 28.84
CA GLY A 392 24.62 -2.64 28.85
C GLY A 392 23.15 -2.24 29.06
N ASP A 393 22.91 -1.06 29.61
CA ASP A 393 21.58 -0.56 30.00
C ASP A 393 21.09 0.56 29.05
N ARG A 394 21.92 0.97 28.07
CA ARG A 394 21.61 2.07 27.14
C ARG A 394 20.40 1.79 26.23
N ILE A 395 20.15 0.54 25.86
CA ILE A 395 18.97 0.17 25.07
C ILE A 395 17.70 0.47 25.86
N ASP A 396 17.72 0.15 27.15
CA ASP A 396 16.62 0.45 28.07
C ASP A 396 16.53 1.96 28.31
N ALA A 397 17.68 2.65 28.34
CA ALA A 397 17.75 4.11 28.48
C ALA A 397 17.29 4.92 27.26
N VAL A 398 17.36 4.40 26.03
CA VAL A 398 16.68 5.04 24.88
C VAL A 398 15.15 4.91 25.03
N GLY A 399 14.70 3.91 25.79
CA GLY A 399 13.37 3.91 26.39
C GLY A 399 13.21 4.94 27.50
N VAL A 400 14.22 5.34 28.27
CA VAL A 400 14.09 6.19 29.47
C VAL A 400 14.76 7.56 29.27
N PRO A 401 14.00 8.65 29.11
CA PRO A 401 14.49 9.91 29.65
C PRO A 401 13.56 10.47 30.72
N ASP A 402 14.18 10.70 31.87
CA ASP A 402 13.74 11.42 33.05
C ASP A 402 12.98 12.73 32.72
N ARG A 403 11.83 12.95 33.37
CA ARG A 403 11.28 14.30 33.60
C ARG A 403 11.63 14.64 35.05
N GLY A 404 12.80 15.24 35.27
CA GLY A 404 13.33 15.40 36.62
C GLY A 404 14.14 16.67 36.89
N ARG A 405 13.58 17.87 36.69
CA ARG A 405 13.85 19.10 37.50
C ARG A 405 12.67 20.07 37.35
N GLY A 406 11.95 20.54 38.36
CA GLY A 406 11.94 20.29 39.80
C GLY A 406 10.88 21.17 40.47
N VAL A 407 10.28 20.71 41.57
CA VAL A 407 9.75 21.55 42.66
C VAL A 407 10.02 20.80 43.95
N VAL A 408 10.79 21.42 44.84
CA VAL A 408 11.13 20.94 46.18
C VAL A 408 9.99 21.27 47.13
N GLY A 409 9.57 20.32 47.97
CA GLY A 409 8.73 20.53 49.16
C GLY A 409 8.78 19.34 50.13
N PRO A 410 8.76 19.52 51.46
CA PRO A 410 9.56 18.70 52.38
C PRO A 410 8.78 17.66 53.24
N HIS A 411 9.45 16.53 53.48
CA HIS A 411 9.54 15.71 54.72
C HIS A 411 8.32 15.18 55.52
N ARG A 412 8.50 13.89 55.93
CA ARG A 412 7.92 13.09 57.07
C ARG A 412 6.71 12.22 56.70
N ARG A 413 6.54 10.96 57.15
CA ARG A 413 7.27 10.03 58.05
C ARG A 413 6.68 8.61 57.85
N ARG A 414 7.46 7.57 58.20
CA ARG A 414 7.11 6.13 58.31
C ARG A 414 5.79 5.81 59.02
N ALA A 415 5.17 4.69 58.63
CA ALA A 415 4.66 3.68 59.57
C ALA A 415 4.61 2.27 58.92
N GLN A 416 5.13 1.28 59.64
CA GLN A 416 5.02 -0.16 59.40
C GLN A 416 3.69 -0.68 59.99
N THR A 417 3.12 -1.76 59.44
CA THR A 417 2.54 -2.88 60.22
C THR A 417 2.29 -4.12 59.36
N ALA A 418 2.34 -5.27 60.01
CA ALA A 418 2.38 -6.64 59.50
C ALA A 418 1.02 -7.37 59.55
N GLY A 419 0.93 -8.56 58.95
CA GLY A 419 0.02 -9.63 59.39
C GLY A 419 -0.70 -10.44 58.30
N ALA A 420 -0.27 -11.69 58.09
CA ALA A 420 -1.02 -12.80 57.44
C ALA A 420 -2.10 -13.38 58.42
N PRO A 421 -2.96 -14.40 58.14
CA PRO A 421 -2.73 -15.60 57.29
C PRO A 421 -3.96 -16.19 56.54
N ALA A 422 -3.83 -17.46 56.12
CA ALA A 422 -4.48 -18.17 55.02
C ALA A 422 -5.65 -19.14 55.36
N GLY A 423 -6.35 -19.59 54.30
CA GLY A 423 -6.99 -20.91 54.13
C GLY A 423 -8.50 -20.91 53.80
N PRO A 424 -9.11 -22.00 53.25
CA PRO A 424 -8.56 -23.12 52.48
C PRO A 424 -9.41 -23.54 51.24
N VAL A 425 -8.93 -24.63 50.62
CA VAL A 425 -9.29 -25.34 49.37
C VAL A 425 -10.68 -26.00 49.33
N GLY A 426 -11.30 -26.03 48.14
CA GLY A 426 -12.45 -26.89 47.82
C GLY A 426 -12.39 -27.49 46.40
N ARG A 427 -12.19 -28.81 46.30
CA ARG A 427 -12.26 -29.64 45.08
C ARG A 427 -13.70 -30.03 44.75
N ARG A 428 -14.09 -30.09 43.46
CA ARG A 428 -15.04 -31.11 42.93
C ARG A 428 -14.73 -31.49 41.46
N ARG A 429 -15.01 -32.76 41.17
CA ARG A 429 -14.70 -33.56 39.97
C ARG A 429 -15.89 -33.65 39.00
N ARG A 430 -15.56 -33.71 37.69
CA ARG A 430 -16.00 -34.61 36.58
C ARG A 430 -17.50 -34.88 36.28
N GLN A 431 -17.84 -34.80 34.98
CA GLN A 431 -18.43 -35.85 34.09
C GLN A 431 -18.69 -35.22 32.70
N HIS A 432 -18.01 -35.54 31.59
CA HIS A 432 -18.21 -36.64 30.62
C HIS A 432 -19.66 -37.01 30.26
N ALA A 433 -20.06 -36.70 29.02
CA ALA A 433 -21.02 -37.49 28.24
C ALA A 433 -20.73 -37.35 26.74
N ARG A 434 -20.83 -38.47 26.02
CA ARG A 434 -20.53 -38.67 24.59
C ARG A 434 -21.79 -38.56 23.71
N ILE A 435 -21.54 -38.14 22.47
CA ILE A 435 -22.16 -38.35 21.13
C ILE A 435 -23.25 -39.45 20.99
N PRO A 436 -24.15 -39.34 19.99
CA PRO A 436 -23.94 -40.13 18.75
C PRO A 436 -24.25 -39.42 17.41
N ASP A 437 -23.56 -39.89 16.37
CA ASP A 437 -23.71 -39.62 14.93
C ASP A 437 -24.88 -40.39 14.28
N VAL A 438 -25.22 -40.01 13.01
CA VAL A 438 -25.50 -40.86 11.80
C VAL A 438 -26.48 -40.10 10.83
N VAL A 439 -26.01 -39.53 9.67
CA VAL A 439 -25.98 -40.07 8.25
C VAL A 439 -27.32 -39.84 7.50
N THR A 440 -27.50 -39.41 6.23
CA THR A 440 -26.69 -39.08 5.02
C THR A 440 -27.58 -38.47 3.92
N GLY A 441 -26.99 -37.76 2.93
CA GLY A 441 -27.48 -37.65 1.53
C GLY A 441 -27.11 -36.32 0.83
N SER A 442 -25.99 -36.26 0.06
CA SER A 442 -25.87 -36.16 -1.43
C SER A 442 -26.42 -34.85 -2.04
N LEU A 443 -25.81 -34.06 -2.95
CA LEU A 443 -24.70 -34.16 -3.93
C LEU A 443 -24.40 -32.72 -4.46
N MET A 444 -23.15 -32.24 -4.39
CA MET A 444 -22.48 -31.22 -5.25
C MET A 444 -21.10 -30.91 -4.63
N PRO A 445 -20.04 -30.55 -5.38
CA PRO A 445 -18.72 -30.31 -4.79
C PRO A 445 -18.72 -28.97 -4.04
N GLU A 446 -19.20 -28.97 -2.79
CA GLU A 446 -19.11 -27.83 -1.89
C GLU A 446 -17.64 -27.60 -1.49
N ILE A 447 -17.17 -26.38 -1.75
CA ILE A 447 -15.93 -25.84 -1.20
C ILE A 447 -16.10 -25.77 0.32
N ASN A 448 -15.62 -26.79 1.03
CA ASN A 448 -15.71 -26.85 2.49
C ASN A 448 -14.87 -25.74 3.14
N ARG A 449 -15.44 -25.05 4.14
CA ARG A 449 -14.85 -24.03 5.05
C ARG A 449 -13.39 -24.30 5.43
N ARG A 450 -12.94 -25.55 5.50
CA ARG A 450 -11.55 -25.92 5.85
C ARG A 450 -10.52 -25.57 4.75
N LYS A 451 -10.90 -25.52 3.47
CA LYS A 451 -10.05 -25.00 2.38
C LYS A 451 -10.22 -23.48 2.19
N PHE A 452 -11.42 -22.95 2.46
CA PHE A 452 -11.67 -21.51 2.45
C PHE A 452 -10.90 -20.77 3.56
N LEU A 453 -10.80 -21.33 4.77
CA LEU A 453 -10.01 -20.77 5.87
C LEU A 453 -8.50 -20.80 5.60
N ILE A 454 -8.02 -21.73 4.77
CA ILE A 454 -6.64 -21.74 4.27
C ILE A 454 -6.41 -20.62 3.23
N ALA A 455 -7.47 -20.16 2.55
CA ALA A 455 -7.42 -19.07 1.56
C ALA A 455 -7.68 -17.67 2.15
N SER A 456 -8.30 -17.56 3.34
CA SER A 456 -8.52 -16.26 4.04
C SER A 456 -7.54 -16.00 5.18
N VAL A 457 -6.81 -17.02 5.61
CA VAL A 457 -5.71 -16.95 6.57
C VAL A 457 -4.59 -17.75 5.93
N GLY A 458 -3.63 -17.09 5.29
CA GLY A 458 -2.46 -17.75 4.71
C GLY A 458 -1.59 -18.36 5.80
N VAL A 459 -2.03 -19.49 6.37
CA VAL A 459 -1.28 -20.26 7.36
C VAL A 459 -0.06 -20.84 6.67
N GLY A 460 1.10 -20.46 7.20
CA GLY A 460 2.07 -21.48 7.57
C GLY A 460 3.48 -21.27 7.03
N ALA A 461 4.24 -20.41 7.70
CA ALA A 461 5.36 -20.83 8.58
C ALA A 461 6.38 -21.89 8.09
N ALA A 462 6.48 -22.21 6.80
CA ALA A 462 7.41 -23.23 6.29
C ALA A 462 8.32 -22.78 5.13
N GLY A 463 8.36 -21.47 4.79
CA GLY A 463 9.18 -20.96 3.68
C GLY A 463 9.65 -19.50 3.82
N LEU A 464 9.95 -19.03 5.03
CA LEU A 464 10.33 -17.63 5.30
C LEU A 464 11.82 -17.45 5.60
N LEU A 465 12.71 -17.94 4.73
CA LEU A 465 14.16 -17.80 4.93
C LEU A 465 14.88 -16.82 3.97
N SER A 466 14.18 -16.07 3.11
CA SER A 466 14.84 -15.02 2.32
C SER A 466 14.15 -13.66 2.45
N GLY A 467 14.55 -12.90 3.47
CA GLY A 467 14.36 -11.46 3.44
C GLY A 467 15.03 -10.86 2.19
N ALA A 468 14.36 -9.92 1.53
CA ALA A 468 14.85 -9.22 0.36
C ALA A 468 16.25 -8.61 0.59
N VAL A 469 17.24 -8.94 -0.24
CA VAL A 469 18.60 -8.39 -0.12
C VAL A 469 18.67 -7.03 -0.79
N ALA A 470 18.61 -5.93 -0.06
CA ALA A 470 18.86 -4.63 -0.70
C ALA A 470 20.34 -4.47 -0.95
N VAL A 471 20.56 -3.73 -2.02
CA VAL A 471 21.81 -3.59 -2.73
C VAL A 471 21.98 -2.10 -2.94
N SER A 472 23.14 -1.57 -2.59
CA SER A 472 23.47 -0.20 -2.96
C SER A 472 24.05 -0.17 -4.37
N TRP A 473 24.18 1.03 -4.92
CA TRP A 473 24.82 1.20 -6.21
C TRP A 473 26.25 0.60 -6.27
N PRO A 474 27.14 0.87 -5.30
CA PRO A 474 28.43 0.19 -5.19
C PRO A 474 28.41 -1.34 -5.24
N ASP A 475 27.40 -2.01 -4.69
CA ASP A 475 27.39 -3.49 -4.65
C ASP A 475 26.99 -4.08 -5.96
N LEU A 476 26.11 -3.39 -6.68
CA LEU A 476 25.85 -3.71 -8.06
C LEU A 476 27.15 -3.61 -8.85
N LEU A 477 27.93 -2.54 -8.67
CA LEU A 477 29.23 -2.38 -9.33
C LEU A 477 30.26 -3.44 -8.91
N ARG A 478 30.32 -3.79 -7.62
CA ARG A 478 31.21 -4.85 -7.13
C ARG A 478 30.81 -6.21 -7.71
N ALA A 479 29.52 -6.53 -7.69
CA ALA A 479 29.00 -7.74 -8.31
C ALA A 479 29.29 -7.77 -9.81
N ALA A 480 29.20 -6.62 -10.50
CA ALA A 480 29.57 -6.51 -11.91
C ALA A 480 31.07 -6.78 -12.16
N GLN A 481 31.94 -6.45 -11.20
CA GLN A 481 33.38 -6.76 -11.30
C GLN A 481 33.68 -8.23 -10.99
N ASP A 482 33.08 -8.76 -9.91
CA ASP A 482 33.37 -10.11 -9.41
C ASP A 482 32.73 -11.21 -10.27
N ARG A 483 31.51 -10.94 -10.74
CA ARG A 483 30.65 -11.87 -11.49
C ARG A 483 29.82 -11.08 -12.51
N PRO A 484 30.45 -10.50 -13.54
CA PRO A 484 29.74 -9.72 -14.55
C PRO A 484 28.64 -10.54 -15.20
N LEU A 485 27.60 -9.85 -15.64
CA LEU A 485 26.57 -10.42 -16.51
C LEU A 485 27.26 -11.06 -17.74
N PRO A 486 27.01 -12.35 -18.02
CA PRO A 486 27.58 -13.00 -19.19
C PRO A 486 27.12 -12.35 -20.50
N ASP A 487 28.01 -12.26 -21.49
CA ASP A 487 27.65 -11.78 -22.82
C ASP A 487 26.50 -12.59 -23.43
N GLY A 488 25.61 -11.90 -24.14
CA GLY A 488 24.42 -12.53 -24.73
C GLY A 488 23.29 -12.78 -23.73
N SER A 489 23.46 -12.50 -22.43
CA SER A 489 22.36 -12.61 -21.46
C SER A 489 21.24 -11.63 -21.80
N GLY A 490 20.00 -12.11 -21.82
CA GLY A 490 18.82 -11.27 -21.93
C GLY A 490 18.46 -10.60 -20.61
N VAL A 491 18.04 -9.34 -20.68
CA VAL A 491 17.60 -8.55 -19.51
C VAL A 491 16.13 -8.21 -19.67
N LEU A 492 15.31 -8.51 -18.67
CA LEU A 492 13.90 -8.17 -18.63
C LEU A 492 13.67 -6.94 -17.75
N VAL A 493 13.00 -5.92 -18.28
CA VAL A 493 12.52 -4.78 -17.49
C VAL A 493 10.99 -4.81 -17.43
N ILE A 494 10.44 -4.86 -16.23
CA ILE A 494 9.00 -4.90 -15.98
C ILE A 494 8.56 -3.52 -15.49
N VAL A 495 7.67 -2.88 -16.24
CA VAL A 495 7.03 -1.61 -15.88
C VAL A 495 5.57 -1.86 -15.51
N THR A 496 5.21 -1.62 -14.25
CA THR A 496 3.81 -1.68 -13.81
C THR A 496 3.17 -0.29 -13.82
N LEU A 497 2.07 -0.14 -14.55
CA LEU A 497 1.23 1.04 -14.58
C LEU A 497 0.06 0.85 -13.60
N TYR A 498 0.21 1.32 -12.36
CA TYR A 498 -0.81 1.11 -11.32
C TYR A 498 -2.03 2.02 -11.50
N GLY A 499 -3.19 1.39 -11.41
CA GLY A 499 -4.49 2.04 -11.44
C GLY A 499 -5.36 1.63 -12.63
N GLY A 500 -5.06 0.59 -13.39
CA GLY A 500 -5.93 0.14 -14.48
C GLY A 500 -5.96 1.11 -15.67
N ASN A 501 -4.86 1.19 -16.41
CA ASN A 501 -4.72 2.08 -17.58
C ASN A 501 -5.85 1.86 -18.61
N ASP A 502 -6.50 2.94 -19.05
CA ASP A 502 -7.50 2.89 -20.11
C ASP A 502 -6.88 2.51 -21.46
N GLY A 503 -7.02 1.22 -21.76
CA GLY A 503 -6.39 0.56 -22.89
C GLY A 503 -6.76 1.17 -24.24
N ILE A 504 -8.04 1.50 -24.44
CA ILE A 504 -8.53 2.02 -25.73
C ILE A 504 -8.39 3.54 -25.87
N SER A 505 -7.88 4.23 -24.84
CA SER A 505 -7.31 5.59 -24.93
C SER A 505 -5.78 5.59 -25.02
N THR A 506 -5.15 4.41 -24.94
CA THR A 506 -3.70 4.21 -25.08
C THR A 506 -3.36 3.65 -26.46
N LEU A 507 -3.97 2.52 -26.82
CA LEU A 507 -4.04 1.95 -28.17
C LEU A 507 -5.45 2.23 -28.70
N ILE A 508 -5.55 3.26 -29.54
CA ILE A 508 -6.80 3.90 -29.91
C ILE A 508 -7.35 3.27 -31.20
N PRO A 509 -8.53 2.62 -31.15
CA PRO A 509 -9.25 2.16 -32.34
C PRO A 509 -9.94 3.33 -33.04
N TYR A 510 -9.14 4.28 -33.53
CA TYR A 510 -9.60 5.59 -34.02
C TYR A 510 -10.52 5.50 -35.24
N ALA A 511 -10.46 4.41 -36.00
CA ALA A 511 -11.30 4.18 -37.17
C ALA A 511 -12.64 3.51 -36.83
N ASP A 512 -12.85 3.08 -35.58
CA ASP A 512 -14.08 2.42 -35.15
C ASP A 512 -15.09 3.44 -34.62
N ASN A 513 -16.25 3.54 -35.25
CA ASN A 513 -17.31 4.45 -34.81
C ASN A 513 -17.81 4.09 -33.40
N ALA A 514 -17.78 2.81 -33.00
CA ALA A 514 -18.20 2.40 -31.67
C ALA A 514 -17.33 3.02 -30.56
N TYR A 515 -16.05 3.30 -30.85
CA TYR A 515 -15.17 4.02 -29.93
C TYR A 515 -15.64 5.46 -29.71
N HIS A 516 -15.90 6.18 -30.82
CA HIS A 516 -16.35 7.57 -30.77
C HIS A 516 -17.74 7.70 -30.12
N ASP A 517 -18.67 6.83 -30.50
CA ASP A 517 -20.04 6.82 -29.99
C ASP A 517 -20.09 6.50 -28.49
N ALA A 518 -19.25 5.57 -28.03
CA ALA A 518 -19.18 5.19 -26.62
C ALA A 518 -18.44 6.23 -25.75
N ARG A 519 -17.65 7.12 -26.37
CA ARG A 519 -16.75 8.05 -25.66
C ARG A 519 -16.72 9.48 -26.24
N PRO A 520 -17.86 10.19 -26.38
CA PRO A 520 -17.91 11.47 -27.09
C PRO A 520 -16.92 12.53 -26.60
N GLU A 521 -16.59 12.54 -25.30
CA GLU A 521 -15.68 13.52 -24.70
C GLU A 521 -14.24 13.00 -24.49
N LEU A 522 -14.06 11.67 -24.49
CA LEU A 522 -12.76 11.03 -24.28
C LEU A 522 -12.08 10.59 -25.57
N ALA A 523 -12.85 10.35 -26.63
CA ALA A 523 -12.34 9.87 -27.89
C ALA A 523 -11.35 10.86 -28.52
N TYR A 524 -10.25 10.31 -29.04
CA TYR A 524 -9.29 11.06 -29.85
C TYR A 524 -9.74 11.05 -31.30
N ALA A 525 -9.69 12.20 -31.96
CA ALA A 525 -10.01 12.27 -33.38
C ALA A 525 -8.94 11.52 -34.19
N PRO A 526 -9.28 10.98 -35.38
CA PRO A 526 -8.29 10.34 -36.26
C PRO A 526 -7.06 11.20 -36.54
N ALA A 527 -7.21 12.53 -36.64
CA ALA A 527 -6.09 13.44 -36.88
C ALA A 527 -5.17 13.64 -35.66
N ASP A 528 -5.63 13.27 -34.45
CA ASP A 528 -4.89 13.46 -33.20
C ASP A 528 -4.03 12.25 -32.83
N VAL A 529 -4.27 11.08 -33.43
CA VAL A 529 -3.58 9.84 -33.03
C VAL A 529 -2.29 9.62 -33.79
N LEU A 530 -1.38 8.85 -33.18
CA LEU A 530 -0.16 8.38 -33.83
C LEU A 530 -0.46 7.06 -34.54
N HIS A 531 -0.80 7.13 -35.83
CA HIS A 531 -1.21 5.95 -36.61
C HIS A 531 -0.17 4.82 -36.58
N LEU A 532 -0.63 3.61 -36.24
CA LEU A 532 0.16 2.37 -36.32
C LEU A 532 -0.19 1.57 -37.57
N ASP A 533 -1.47 1.57 -37.94
CA ASP A 533 -2.04 1.09 -39.20
C ASP A 533 -3.31 1.88 -39.55
N ASP A 534 -4.13 1.37 -40.48
CA ASP A 534 -5.37 2.03 -40.92
C ASP A 534 -6.52 2.01 -39.90
N ARG A 535 -6.37 1.31 -38.76
CA ARG A 535 -7.42 1.08 -37.76
C ARG A 535 -7.04 1.52 -36.35
N LEU A 536 -5.78 1.35 -35.98
CA LEU A 536 -5.25 1.55 -34.64
C LEU A 536 -4.14 2.60 -34.65
N GLY A 537 -4.13 3.45 -33.62
CA GLY A 537 -3.10 4.45 -33.37
C GLY A 537 -2.72 4.49 -31.90
N LEU A 538 -1.59 5.09 -31.56
CA LEU A 538 -1.25 5.39 -30.17
C LEU A 538 -1.77 6.76 -29.76
N ASN A 539 -1.98 6.92 -28.45
CA ASN A 539 -2.20 8.22 -27.84
C ASN A 539 -1.16 9.26 -28.30
N PRO A 540 -1.54 10.53 -28.58
CA PRO A 540 -0.62 11.58 -29.05
C PRO A 540 0.59 11.81 -28.14
N ALA A 541 0.49 11.49 -26.85
CA ALA A 541 1.61 11.61 -25.91
C ALA A 541 2.71 10.55 -26.11
N LEU A 542 2.44 9.46 -26.82
CA LEU A 542 3.33 8.30 -26.97
C LEU A 542 4.23 8.41 -28.22
N THR A 543 4.78 9.60 -28.46
CA THR A 543 5.54 9.90 -29.69
C THR A 543 6.77 9.01 -29.85
N GLY A 544 7.44 8.67 -28.76
CA GLY A 544 8.60 7.81 -28.75
C GLY A 544 8.27 6.34 -29.00
N LEU A 545 7.21 5.82 -28.38
CA LEU A 545 6.70 4.47 -28.68
C LEU A 545 6.28 4.33 -30.15
N ALA A 546 5.65 5.35 -30.73
CA ALA A 546 5.32 5.34 -32.16
C ALA A 546 6.58 5.25 -33.05
N GLN A 547 7.71 5.83 -32.63
CA GLN A 547 8.98 5.65 -33.33
C GLN A 547 9.54 4.23 -33.20
N LEU A 548 9.42 3.62 -32.02
CA LEU A 548 9.82 2.22 -31.81
C LEU A 548 8.98 1.25 -32.66
N TRP A 549 7.68 1.53 -32.84
CA TRP A 549 6.84 0.80 -33.78
C TRP A 549 7.39 0.85 -35.21
N ASN A 550 7.70 2.06 -35.70
CA ASN A 550 8.26 2.24 -37.04
C ASN A 550 9.61 1.55 -37.22
N GLN A 551 10.37 1.37 -36.14
CA GLN A 551 11.63 0.65 -36.10
C GLN A 551 11.46 -0.87 -35.96
N ARG A 552 10.22 -1.38 -35.91
CA ARG A 552 9.90 -2.79 -35.64
C ARG A 552 10.44 -3.30 -34.29
N GLN A 553 10.55 -2.40 -33.31
CA GLN A 553 11.03 -2.69 -31.95
C GLN A 553 9.95 -2.57 -30.88
N LEU A 554 8.68 -2.39 -31.28
CA LEU A 554 7.51 -2.38 -30.39
C LEU A 554 6.51 -3.46 -30.82
N ALA A 555 6.22 -4.39 -29.93
CA ALA A 555 5.11 -5.30 -30.02
C ALA A 555 3.96 -4.81 -29.12
N VAL A 556 2.74 -4.84 -29.67
CA VAL A 556 1.51 -4.49 -28.95
C VAL A 556 0.65 -5.74 -28.87
N ILE A 557 0.55 -6.32 -27.68
CA ILE A 557 -0.30 -7.49 -27.43
C ILE A 557 -1.68 -6.98 -27.00
N ARG A 558 -2.72 -7.42 -27.70
CA ARG A 558 -4.09 -6.89 -27.61
C ARG A 558 -4.99 -7.82 -26.80
N GLY A 559 -6.03 -7.22 -26.20
CA GLY A 559 -7.06 -7.94 -25.45
C GLY A 559 -6.53 -8.80 -24.30
N VAL A 560 -5.49 -8.32 -23.63
CA VAL A 560 -4.82 -9.06 -22.57
C VAL A 560 -5.61 -8.95 -21.27
N SER A 561 -5.93 -10.10 -20.68
CA SER A 561 -6.52 -10.19 -19.35
C SER A 561 -6.21 -11.56 -18.74
N TYR A 562 -6.99 -11.96 -17.74
CA TYR A 562 -6.96 -13.27 -17.09
C TYR A 562 -8.37 -13.87 -17.00
N PRO A 563 -8.53 -15.17 -16.75
CA PRO A 563 -9.85 -15.79 -16.62
C PRO A 563 -10.64 -15.23 -15.43
N GLN A 564 -11.92 -14.93 -15.65
CA GLN A 564 -12.86 -14.40 -14.64
C GLN A 564 -12.35 -13.13 -13.93
N PRO A 565 -12.11 -12.04 -14.68
CA PRO A 565 -11.75 -10.76 -14.09
C PRO A 565 -12.88 -10.20 -13.23
N ASP A 566 -12.52 -9.57 -12.11
CA ASP A 566 -13.44 -9.20 -11.01
C ASP A 566 -13.41 -7.70 -10.68
N HIS A 567 -12.73 -6.90 -11.51
CA HIS A 567 -12.59 -5.44 -11.38
C HIS A 567 -11.91 -4.96 -10.09
N SER A 568 -11.35 -5.86 -9.28
CA SER A 568 -10.72 -5.50 -8.02
C SER A 568 -9.27 -5.12 -8.25
N HIS A 569 -8.85 -3.89 -7.95
CA HIS A 569 -7.43 -3.53 -8.03
C HIS A 569 -6.56 -4.50 -7.23
N PHE A 570 -6.98 -4.83 -6.01
CA PHE A 570 -6.21 -5.69 -5.11
C PHE A 570 -6.02 -7.09 -5.71
N ARG A 571 -7.12 -7.74 -6.12
CA ARG A 571 -7.04 -9.10 -6.67
C ARG A 571 -6.38 -9.11 -8.03
N SER A 572 -6.66 -8.14 -8.89
CA SER A 572 -6.03 -8.03 -10.22
C SER A 572 -4.52 -7.87 -10.13
N MET A 573 -4.04 -6.98 -9.25
CA MET A 573 -2.60 -6.81 -9.00
C MET A 573 -1.98 -8.12 -8.49
N ASP A 574 -2.61 -8.77 -7.51
CA ASP A 574 -2.15 -10.06 -7.00
C ASP A 574 -2.08 -11.12 -8.11
N ILE A 575 -3.09 -11.22 -8.98
CA ILE A 575 -3.10 -12.18 -10.10
C ILE A 575 -1.96 -11.90 -11.08
N TRP A 576 -1.78 -10.66 -11.53
CA TRP A 576 -0.70 -10.32 -12.45
C TRP A 576 0.67 -10.56 -11.83
N GLN A 577 0.85 -10.20 -10.55
CA GLN A 577 2.14 -10.33 -9.87
C GLN A 577 2.46 -11.77 -9.45
N THR A 578 1.46 -12.59 -9.18
CA THR A 578 1.64 -14.00 -8.80
C THR A 578 1.46 -14.97 -9.96
N ALA A 579 0.97 -14.52 -11.12
CA ALA A 579 0.51 -15.37 -12.22
C ALA A 579 -0.56 -16.42 -11.82
N SER A 580 -1.33 -16.18 -10.74
CA SER A 580 -2.28 -17.14 -10.17
C SER A 580 -3.73 -16.63 -10.15
N PRO A 581 -4.50 -16.78 -11.25
CA PRO A 581 -5.87 -16.28 -11.34
C PRO A 581 -6.89 -17.05 -10.50
N THR A 582 -6.63 -18.32 -10.21
CA THR A 582 -7.59 -19.20 -9.51
C THR A 582 -7.53 -19.07 -8.00
N GLU A 583 -6.34 -18.87 -7.43
CA GLU A 583 -6.14 -18.81 -5.98
C GLU A 583 -5.03 -17.82 -5.61
N PRO A 584 -5.18 -17.04 -4.53
CA PRO A 584 -4.08 -16.23 -3.99
C PRO A 584 -2.93 -17.14 -3.54
N VAL A 585 -1.70 -16.72 -3.82
CA VAL A 585 -0.49 -17.43 -3.41
C VAL A 585 0.50 -16.45 -2.80
N SER A 586 1.37 -16.94 -1.92
CA SER A 586 2.35 -16.10 -1.20
C SER A 586 3.62 -15.78 -2.01
N THR A 587 3.75 -16.30 -3.23
CA THR A 587 4.94 -16.11 -4.08
C THR A 587 4.60 -15.49 -5.43
N GLY A 588 5.48 -14.61 -5.89
CA GLY A 588 5.44 -14.02 -7.21
C GLY A 588 6.03 -14.92 -8.28
N TRP A 589 5.70 -14.65 -9.55
CA TRP A 589 6.23 -15.45 -10.66
C TRP A 589 7.74 -15.23 -10.88
N ILE A 590 8.29 -14.04 -10.58
CA ILE A 590 9.75 -13.80 -10.57
C ILE A 590 10.39 -14.44 -9.34
N GLY A 591 9.73 -14.39 -8.18
CA GLY A 591 10.18 -15.12 -6.99
C GLY A 591 10.34 -16.63 -7.23
N ARG A 592 9.35 -17.26 -7.87
CA ARG A 592 9.44 -18.67 -8.27
C ARG A 592 10.51 -18.94 -9.32
N TRP A 593 10.76 -17.97 -10.21
CA TRP A 593 11.88 -18.08 -11.15
C TRP A 593 13.23 -18.05 -10.43
N LEU A 594 13.41 -17.17 -9.43
CA LEU A 594 14.58 -17.19 -8.57
C LEU A 594 14.72 -18.56 -7.90
N ASP A 595 13.69 -19.01 -7.18
CA ASP A 595 13.67 -20.31 -6.49
C ASP A 595 14.05 -21.50 -7.37
N ALA A 596 13.67 -21.47 -8.66
CA ALA A 596 13.91 -22.54 -9.61
C ALA A 596 15.31 -22.50 -10.25
N THR A 597 15.97 -21.34 -10.26
CA THR A 597 17.18 -21.14 -11.07
C THR A 597 18.42 -20.73 -10.25
N GLY A 598 18.29 -20.49 -8.95
CA GLY A 598 19.41 -20.25 -8.04
C GLY A 598 19.00 -19.47 -6.79
N ASP A 599 19.97 -19.14 -5.95
CA ASP A 599 19.75 -18.47 -4.67
C ASP A 599 20.28 -17.03 -4.62
N ASP A 600 20.77 -16.48 -5.74
CA ASP A 600 21.32 -15.11 -5.81
C ASP A 600 20.22 -14.05 -6.01
N PRO A 601 19.92 -13.21 -5.00
CA PRO A 601 18.90 -12.17 -5.06
C PRO A 601 19.21 -11.10 -6.12
N LEU A 602 20.49 -10.89 -6.44
CA LEU A 602 20.91 -9.88 -7.40
C LEU A 602 20.48 -10.17 -8.85
N ARG A 603 20.02 -11.39 -9.14
CA ARG A 603 19.48 -11.76 -10.44
C ARG A 603 18.16 -11.04 -10.76
N ALA A 604 17.46 -10.54 -9.74
CA ALA A 604 16.30 -9.65 -9.90
C ALA A 604 16.41 -8.43 -8.97
N VAL A 605 16.17 -7.23 -9.48
CA VAL A 605 16.24 -5.98 -8.70
C VAL A 605 14.98 -5.16 -8.87
N ASN A 606 14.29 -4.86 -7.77
CA ASN A 606 13.23 -3.87 -7.71
C ASN A 606 13.81 -2.48 -7.45
N ILE A 607 13.44 -1.48 -8.25
CA ILE A 607 13.85 -0.10 -8.03
C ILE A 607 12.82 0.58 -7.11
N GLY A 608 13.13 0.58 -5.81
CA GLY A 608 12.21 1.02 -4.77
C GLY A 608 12.44 0.26 -3.47
N SER A 609 12.04 0.86 -2.36
CA SER A 609 12.22 0.31 -1.01
C SER A 609 11.20 -0.77 -0.65
N VAL A 610 10.08 -0.85 -1.37
CA VAL A 610 8.99 -1.80 -1.12
C VAL A 610 8.99 -2.82 -2.24
N LEU A 611 9.18 -4.11 -1.91
CA LEU A 611 9.11 -5.16 -2.92
C LEU A 611 7.66 -5.46 -3.32
N PRO A 612 7.35 -5.52 -4.62
CA PRO A 612 6.07 -6.05 -5.08
C PRO A 612 5.99 -7.56 -4.88
N PRO A 613 4.79 -8.14 -4.61
CA PRO A 613 4.56 -9.59 -4.60
C PRO A 613 5.23 -10.38 -5.72
N LEU A 614 5.34 -9.82 -6.94
CA LEU A 614 5.99 -10.48 -8.08
C LEU A 614 7.42 -10.94 -7.79
N ALA A 615 8.13 -10.22 -6.92
CA ALA A 615 9.53 -10.38 -6.60
C ALA A 615 9.81 -11.33 -5.41
N VAL A 616 8.78 -11.85 -4.76
CA VAL A 616 8.88 -12.65 -3.53
C VAL A 616 8.84 -14.15 -3.86
N GLY A 617 9.90 -14.88 -3.53
CA GLY A 617 9.97 -16.34 -3.65
C GLY A 617 9.86 -17.04 -2.29
N ALA A 618 9.68 -18.36 -2.32
CA ALA A 618 9.65 -19.18 -1.11
C ALA A 618 11.07 -19.46 -0.56
N LYS A 619 12.10 -19.39 -1.40
CA LYS A 619 13.50 -19.64 -1.02
C LYS A 619 14.38 -18.44 -1.25
N CYS A 620 14.18 -17.69 -2.34
CA CYS A 620 14.94 -16.52 -2.71
C CYS A 620 13.99 -15.37 -3.11
N THR A 621 14.24 -14.18 -2.59
CA THR A 621 13.49 -12.96 -2.90
C THR A 621 14.41 -11.97 -3.60
N ALA A 622 13.87 -11.20 -4.54
CA ALA A 622 14.65 -10.23 -5.32
C ALA A 622 15.33 -9.17 -4.44
N ALA A 623 16.39 -8.58 -4.97
CA ALA A 623 17.03 -7.44 -4.36
C ALA A 623 16.21 -6.14 -4.52
N ALA A 624 16.42 -5.18 -3.63
CA ALA A 624 15.82 -3.84 -3.70
C ALA A 624 16.91 -2.78 -3.81
N LEU A 625 16.81 -1.85 -4.76
CA LEU A 625 17.75 -0.73 -4.90
C LEU A 625 17.05 0.58 -4.51
N THR A 626 17.64 1.31 -3.56
CA THR A 626 17.24 2.70 -3.25
C THR A 626 18.34 3.70 -3.63
N PRO A 627 18.00 4.91 -4.10
CA PRO A 627 18.98 5.97 -4.29
C PRO A 627 19.49 6.46 -2.92
N ALA A 628 20.73 6.11 -2.54
CA ALA A 628 21.35 6.57 -1.30
C ALA A 628 22.32 7.76 -1.52
N ALA A 629 22.57 8.50 -0.44
CA ALA A 629 23.44 9.68 -0.38
C ALA A 629 24.58 9.52 0.65
N SER A 630 25.75 10.08 0.27
CA SER A 630 27.01 10.42 0.96
C SER A 630 27.77 9.39 1.85
N PRO A 631 29.11 9.26 1.70
CA PRO A 631 29.93 8.15 2.21
C PRO A 631 30.58 8.30 3.62
N GLU A 632 30.27 9.32 4.42
CA GLU A 632 31.00 9.58 5.69
C GLU A 632 30.69 8.64 6.87
N SER A 633 29.83 7.62 6.71
CA SER A 633 29.31 6.78 7.81
C SER A 633 29.67 5.27 7.74
N ALA A 634 30.43 4.83 6.74
CA ALA A 634 30.44 3.43 6.29
C ALA A 634 30.94 2.41 7.33
N GLU A 635 31.99 2.70 8.10
CA GLU A 635 32.57 1.72 9.03
C GLU A 635 31.70 1.51 10.27
N ARG A 636 31.21 2.60 10.86
CA ARG A 636 30.27 2.54 12.00
C ARG A 636 28.92 1.96 11.57
N PHE A 637 28.47 2.27 10.36
CA PHE A 637 27.27 1.68 9.76
C PHE A 637 27.44 0.17 9.58
N THR A 638 28.53 -0.28 8.97
CA THR A 638 28.85 -1.71 8.77
C THR A 638 28.89 -2.47 10.10
N ALA A 639 29.57 -1.92 11.12
CA ALA A 639 29.62 -2.54 12.45
C ALA A 639 28.25 -2.60 13.12
N THR A 640 27.44 -1.53 13.02
CA THR A 640 26.08 -1.48 13.58
C THR A 640 25.17 -2.48 12.88
N MET A 641 25.22 -2.55 11.56
CA MET A 641 24.42 -3.49 10.75
C MET A 641 24.84 -4.95 10.98
N ALA A 642 26.12 -5.21 11.20
CA ALA A 642 26.61 -6.53 11.61
C ALA A 642 26.04 -6.95 12.96
N ALA A 643 26.00 -6.02 13.93
CA ALA A 643 25.43 -6.29 15.25
C ALA A 643 23.90 -6.48 15.19
N LEU A 644 23.18 -5.66 14.43
CA LEU A 644 21.73 -5.76 14.24
C LEU A 644 21.31 -7.00 13.42
N GLY A 645 22.23 -7.53 12.61
CA GLY A 645 22.01 -8.73 11.79
C GLY A 645 22.52 -10.02 12.44
N ALA A 646 22.81 -10.06 13.74
CA ALA A 646 23.18 -11.29 14.43
C ALA A 646 21.93 -12.16 14.69
N ASP A 647 22.01 -13.46 14.43
CA ASP A 647 20.89 -14.38 14.72
C ASP A 647 20.74 -14.59 16.24
N ASP A 648 19.51 -14.57 16.75
CA ASP A 648 19.17 -15.06 18.09
C ASP A 648 18.38 -16.38 17.97
N PRO A 649 18.75 -17.45 18.69
CA PRO A 649 17.99 -18.71 18.72
C PRO A 649 16.52 -18.57 19.13
N HIS A 650 16.14 -17.45 19.74
CA HIS A 650 14.77 -17.15 20.16
C HIS A 650 14.01 -16.24 19.19
N ASP A 651 14.60 -15.87 18.05
CA ASP A 651 13.96 -15.04 17.04
C ASP A 651 12.71 -15.72 16.44
N THR A 652 11.63 -14.97 16.32
CA THR A 652 10.49 -15.39 15.50
C THR A 652 10.85 -15.29 14.01
N PRO A 653 10.12 -15.93 13.08
CA PRO A 653 10.38 -15.78 11.64
C PRO A 653 10.40 -14.32 11.16
N ALA A 654 9.57 -13.45 11.74
CA ALA A 654 9.59 -12.02 11.43
C ALA A 654 10.85 -11.31 11.96
N MET A 655 11.32 -11.66 13.16
CA MET A 655 12.57 -11.13 13.73
C MET A 655 13.78 -11.61 12.92
N ALA A 656 13.81 -12.90 12.54
CA ALA A 656 14.84 -13.44 11.66
C ALA A 656 14.85 -12.75 10.28
N ALA A 657 13.69 -12.39 9.72
CA ALA A 657 13.60 -11.62 8.49
C ALA A 657 14.18 -10.19 8.64
N VAL A 658 13.99 -9.55 9.81
CA VAL A 658 14.65 -8.27 10.14
C VAL A 658 16.17 -8.43 10.20
N CYS A 659 16.68 -9.46 10.90
CA CYS A 659 18.11 -9.74 10.99
C CYS A 659 18.71 -10.03 9.60
N ALA A 660 18.00 -10.79 8.75
CA ALA A 660 18.40 -11.05 7.37
C ALA A 660 18.45 -9.76 6.53
N ALA A 661 17.47 -8.87 6.67
CA ALA A 661 17.48 -7.56 6.03
C ALA A 661 18.67 -6.71 6.49
N TYR A 662 19.03 -6.74 7.78
CA TYR A 662 20.22 -6.03 8.25
C TYR A 662 21.54 -6.63 7.72
N ARG A 663 21.66 -7.96 7.65
CA ARG A 663 22.82 -8.64 7.05
C ARG A 663 23.00 -8.30 5.58
N ALA A 664 21.91 -8.27 4.84
CA ALA A 664 21.92 -7.87 3.44
C ALA A 664 22.45 -6.44 3.27
N ALA A 665 22.03 -5.47 4.09
CA ALA A 665 22.51 -4.08 4.02
C ALA A 665 23.95 -3.92 4.52
N ARG A 666 24.53 -4.92 5.17
CA ARG A 666 25.96 -4.93 5.51
C ARG A 666 26.82 -5.26 4.30
N SER A 667 26.32 -6.12 3.40
CA SER A 667 27.03 -6.42 2.16
C SER A 667 27.15 -5.19 1.25
N THR A 668 26.42 -4.11 1.60
CA THR A 668 26.20 -2.98 0.71
C THR A 668 27.11 -1.76 0.80
N ASP A 669 27.94 -1.62 1.84
CA ASP A 669 28.51 -0.30 2.18
C ASP A 669 30.05 -0.20 2.10
N THR A 670 30.73 -1.22 1.56
CA THR A 670 32.20 -1.21 1.44
C THR A 670 32.71 -0.66 0.09
N ALA A 671 32.27 0.52 -0.37
CA ALA A 671 33.02 1.36 -1.34
C ALA A 671 32.33 2.71 -1.65
N PHE A 672 33.13 3.79 -1.70
CA PHE A 672 32.76 5.21 -1.70
C PHE A 672 32.02 5.76 -2.95
N ALA A 673 31.32 6.89 -2.72
CA ALA A 673 30.53 7.74 -3.65
C ALA A 673 31.42 8.64 -4.57
N PRO A 674 30.92 9.30 -5.66
CA PRO A 674 29.62 9.99 -5.77
C PRO A 674 28.83 9.78 -7.09
N ILE A 675 27.51 9.62 -7.00
CA ILE A 675 26.58 10.11 -8.03
C ILE A 675 25.48 10.91 -7.33
N ARG A 676 25.57 12.24 -7.42
CA ARG A 676 24.44 13.16 -7.19
C ARG A 676 23.74 13.37 -8.53
N ALA A 677 22.74 12.55 -8.80
CA ALA A 677 21.65 12.79 -9.74
C ALA A 677 20.57 11.78 -9.31
N ALA A 678 19.34 12.09 -8.93
CA ALA A 678 18.45 13.16 -9.33
C ALA A 678 17.64 13.61 -8.11
N ARG A 679 17.75 14.88 -7.71
CA ARG A 679 16.84 15.51 -6.73
C ARG A 679 15.98 16.60 -7.38
N THR A 680 15.87 16.57 -8.71
CA THR A 680 15.28 17.65 -9.51
C THR A 680 14.31 17.18 -10.58
N GLU A 681 14.04 15.88 -10.74
CA GLU A 681 13.22 15.43 -11.86
C GLU A 681 11.74 15.35 -11.51
N HIS A 682 10.92 16.00 -12.34
CA HIS A 682 9.46 15.94 -12.29
C HIS A 682 8.91 14.52 -12.60
N ASN A 683 9.72 13.64 -13.20
CA ASN A 683 9.35 12.31 -13.64
C ASN A 683 10.06 11.22 -12.82
N ARG A 684 9.30 10.54 -11.94
CA ARG A 684 9.85 9.47 -11.07
C ARG A 684 10.18 8.17 -11.81
N LEU A 685 9.53 7.88 -12.94
CA LEU A 685 9.82 6.68 -13.73
C LEU A 685 11.16 6.83 -14.46
N ALA A 686 11.44 8.02 -15.02
CA ALA A 686 12.72 8.32 -15.65
C ALA A 686 13.90 8.11 -14.69
N ALA A 687 13.77 8.58 -13.44
CA ALA A 687 14.78 8.36 -12.41
C ALA A 687 15.00 6.87 -12.08
N GLN A 688 13.94 6.04 -12.08
CA GLN A 688 14.07 4.60 -11.87
C GLN A 688 14.80 3.94 -13.04
N LEU A 689 14.39 4.24 -14.28
CA LEU A 689 14.99 3.68 -15.50
C LEU A 689 16.44 4.14 -15.70
N GLN A 690 16.81 5.33 -15.23
CA GLN A 690 18.20 5.78 -15.26
C GLN A 690 19.10 4.88 -14.39
N LEU A 691 18.63 4.43 -13.22
CA LEU A 691 19.36 3.47 -12.39
C LEU A 691 19.48 2.11 -13.08
N VAL A 692 18.42 1.64 -13.72
CA VAL A 692 18.44 0.40 -14.53
C VAL A 692 19.47 0.53 -15.66
N ALA A 693 19.46 1.62 -16.42
CA ALA A 693 20.38 1.85 -17.53
C ALA A 693 21.84 1.82 -17.08
N GLN A 694 22.15 2.49 -15.97
CA GLN A 694 23.49 2.45 -15.42
C GLN A 694 23.91 1.03 -15.03
N ALA A 695 22.98 0.18 -14.56
CA ALA A 695 23.29 -1.12 -13.98
C ALA A 695 23.51 -2.15 -15.09
N VAL A 696 22.66 -2.11 -16.09
CA VAL A 696 22.81 -2.90 -17.33
C VAL A 696 24.15 -2.58 -17.99
N ARG A 697 24.45 -1.29 -18.21
CA ARG A 697 25.71 -0.86 -18.86
C ARG A 697 26.96 -1.22 -18.05
N ALA A 698 26.83 -1.27 -16.72
CA ALA A 698 27.92 -1.70 -15.85
C ALA A 698 28.15 -3.21 -15.88
N GLY A 699 27.25 -4.01 -16.47
CA GLY A 699 27.35 -5.47 -16.49
C GLY A 699 27.00 -6.11 -15.14
N VAL A 700 26.13 -5.47 -14.36
CA VAL A 700 25.61 -6.03 -13.11
C VAL A 700 24.91 -7.36 -13.41
N PRO A 701 25.13 -8.45 -12.63
CA PRO A 701 24.55 -9.77 -12.88
C PRO A 701 23.03 -9.88 -12.66
N THR A 702 22.30 -8.80 -12.89
CA THR A 702 20.85 -8.74 -12.82
C THR A 702 20.24 -9.05 -14.18
N ARG A 703 19.28 -9.98 -14.19
CA ARG A 703 18.53 -10.39 -15.38
C ARG A 703 17.12 -9.80 -15.42
N VAL A 704 16.58 -9.37 -14.27
CA VAL A 704 15.22 -8.80 -14.16
C VAL A 704 15.25 -7.51 -13.37
N TYR A 705 14.65 -6.44 -13.89
CA TYR A 705 14.41 -5.19 -13.17
C TYR A 705 12.92 -4.88 -13.09
N ALA A 706 12.43 -4.47 -11.92
CA ALA A 706 11.05 -4.02 -11.73
C ALA A 706 11.00 -2.52 -11.40
N VAL A 707 10.15 -1.78 -12.11
CA VAL A 707 9.91 -0.34 -11.94
C VAL A 707 8.41 -0.05 -12.04
N GLN A 708 7.98 1.12 -11.56
CA GLN A 708 6.55 1.44 -11.50
C GLN A 708 6.21 2.90 -11.77
N LEU A 709 5.00 3.10 -12.29
CA LEU A 709 4.32 4.39 -12.43
C LEU A 709 2.86 4.23 -11.99
N GLY A 710 2.39 5.06 -11.07
CA GLY A 710 0.99 5.03 -10.61
C GLY A 710 0.19 6.24 -11.05
N GLY A 711 -1.12 6.21 -10.77
CA GLY A 711 -2.04 7.31 -11.02
C GLY A 711 -3.03 7.07 -12.15
N PHE A 712 -3.04 5.87 -12.74
CA PHE A 712 -3.93 5.50 -13.84
C PHE A 712 -5.38 5.22 -13.42
N ASP A 713 -5.71 5.40 -12.13
CA ASP A 713 -7.05 5.19 -11.61
C ASP A 713 -8.01 6.36 -11.90
N THR A 714 -8.30 6.54 -13.19
CA THR A 714 -8.98 7.70 -13.76
C THR A 714 -10.45 7.42 -14.03
N HIS A 715 -11.32 7.74 -13.06
CA HIS A 715 -12.79 7.65 -13.21
C HIS A 715 -13.48 8.97 -13.51
N ALA A 716 -12.76 10.08 -13.54
CA ALA A 716 -13.28 11.40 -13.88
C ALA A 716 -12.19 12.28 -14.51
N ASP A 717 -12.59 13.23 -15.36
CA ASP A 717 -11.69 14.15 -16.08
C ASP A 717 -10.45 13.43 -16.68
N GLU A 718 -10.71 12.24 -17.24
CA GLU A 718 -9.71 11.22 -17.51
C GLU A 718 -8.75 11.62 -18.63
N ARG A 719 -9.28 12.17 -19.73
CA ARG A 719 -8.52 12.38 -20.98
C ARG A 719 -7.19 13.11 -20.74
N GLU A 720 -7.24 14.27 -20.09
CA GLU A 720 -6.00 15.04 -19.84
C GLU A 720 -5.09 14.38 -18.82
N THR A 721 -5.67 13.74 -17.79
CA THR A 721 -4.90 13.09 -16.72
C THR A 721 -4.15 11.90 -17.27
N GLN A 722 -4.83 11.05 -18.04
CA GLN A 722 -4.22 9.91 -18.69
C GLN A 722 -3.18 10.36 -19.72
N GLN A 723 -3.46 11.36 -20.56
CA GLN A 723 -2.48 11.87 -21.52
C GLN A 723 -1.18 12.36 -20.83
N ARG A 724 -1.28 13.05 -19.68
CA ARG A 724 -0.10 13.46 -18.90
C ARG A 724 0.67 12.27 -18.32
N LEU A 725 -0.02 11.22 -17.88
CA LEU A 725 0.60 9.99 -17.38
C LEU A 725 1.30 9.23 -18.49
N LEU A 726 0.67 9.11 -19.67
CA LEU A 726 1.25 8.50 -20.86
C LEU A 726 2.45 9.31 -21.38
N GLN A 727 2.40 10.65 -21.31
CA GLN A 727 3.55 11.50 -21.61
C GLN A 727 4.70 11.25 -20.63
N THR A 728 4.40 11.20 -19.33
CA THR A 728 5.40 10.87 -18.29
C THR A 728 6.01 9.49 -18.55
N PHE A 729 5.22 8.54 -19.01
CA PHE A 729 5.69 7.21 -19.39
C PHE A 729 6.60 7.23 -20.63
N ASP A 730 6.18 7.87 -21.73
CA ASP A 730 6.96 7.96 -22.97
C ASP A 730 8.30 8.68 -22.79
N GLU A 731 8.29 9.81 -22.05
CA GLU A 731 9.48 10.60 -21.72
C GLU A 731 10.50 9.83 -20.89
N ALA A 732 10.06 8.82 -20.13
CA ALA A 732 10.94 7.96 -19.34
C ALA A 732 11.46 6.76 -20.16
N VAL A 733 10.57 6.08 -20.88
CA VAL A 733 10.86 4.80 -21.55
C VAL A 733 11.65 4.99 -22.84
N THR A 734 11.28 5.97 -23.65
CA THR A 734 11.86 6.12 -24.99
C THR A 734 13.35 6.46 -24.94
N PRO A 735 13.82 7.45 -24.15
CA PRO A 735 15.25 7.72 -24.04
C PRO A 735 16.03 6.54 -23.45
N PHE A 736 15.43 5.82 -22.48
CA PHE A 736 16.01 4.63 -21.88
C PHE A 736 16.27 3.53 -22.92
N LEU A 737 15.25 3.14 -23.70
CA LEU A 737 15.39 2.08 -24.71
C LEU A 737 16.39 2.46 -25.80
N ARG A 738 16.39 3.71 -26.28
CA ARG A 738 17.40 4.19 -27.23
C ARG A 738 18.82 4.13 -26.66
N GLN A 739 18.99 4.48 -25.39
CA GLN A 739 20.29 4.38 -24.73
C GLN A 739 20.79 2.93 -24.64
N MET A 740 19.89 1.97 -24.46
CA MET A 740 20.23 0.55 -24.32
C MET A 740 20.46 -0.15 -25.66
N ALA A 741 19.86 0.32 -26.76
CA ALA A 741 19.84 -0.38 -28.05
C ALA A 741 21.24 -0.77 -28.58
N ASP A 742 22.24 0.10 -28.39
CA ASP A 742 23.63 -0.12 -28.85
C ASP A 742 24.59 -0.54 -27.73
N ASP A 743 24.10 -0.68 -26.50
CA ASP A 743 24.92 -1.10 -25.37
C ASP A 743 25.22 -2.61 -25.42
N ARG A 744 26.41 -3.01 -24.94
CA ARG A 744 26.87 -4.40 -24.91
C ARG A 744 25.83 -5.36 -24.32
N TYR A 745 25.21 -4.97 -23.22
CA TYR A 745 24.18 -5.75 -22.53
C TYR A 745 22.78 -5.26 -22.88
N GLY A 746 22.62 -3.95 -23.04
CA GLY A 746 21.33 -3.32 -23.36
C GLY A 746 20.71 -3.78 -24.67
N LYS A 747 21.49 -4.22 -25.66
CA LYS A 747 20.96 -4.74 -26.93
C LYS A 747 20.13 -6.03 -26.79
N ASN A 748 20.26 -6.75 -25.67
CA ASN A 748 19.46 -7.95 -25.36
C ASN A 748 18.33 -7.65 -24.38
N LEU A 749 18.05 -6.36 -24.12
CA LEU A 749 17.02 -5.93 -23.19
C LEU A 749 15.64 -6.00 -23.84
N VAL A 750 14.69 -6.57 -23.10
CA VAL A 750 13.26 -6.57 -23.41
C VAL A 750 12.53 -5.89 -22.26
N MET A 751 11.74 -4.88 -22.57
CA MET A 751 10.84 -4.23 -21.63
C MET A 751 9.41 -4.74 -21.84
N VAL A 752 8.71 -5.06 -20.75
CA VAL A 752 7.26 -5.33 -20.74
C VAL A 752 6.55 -4.28 -19.89
N VAL A 753 5.43 -3.76 -20.39
CA VAL A 753 4.62 -2.74 -19.74
C VAL A 753 3.18 -3.20 -19.66
N TYR A 754 2.63 -3.24 -18.44
CA TYR A 754 1.26 -3.69 -18.21
C TYR A 754 0.58 -2.88 -17.11
N SER A 755 -0.74 -2.99 -17.05
CA SER A 755 -1.60 -2.53 -15.95
C SER A 755 -2.46 -3.69 -15.48
N GLU A 756 -2.97 -3.64 -14.25
CA GLU A 756 -3.67 -4.75 -13.62
C GLU A 756 -4.99 -5.14 -14.31
N PHE A 757 -5.60 -4.20 -15.05
CA PHE A 757 -6.74 -4.42 -15.94
C PHE A 757 -6.90 -3.24 -16.92
N GLY A 758 -7.85 -3.36 -17.85
CA GLY A 758 -8.30 -2.25 -18.71
C GLY A 758 -9.55 -1.54 -18.19
N ARG A 759 -10.16 -0.70 -19.03
CA ARG A 759 -11.35 0.11 -18.69
C ARG A 759 -12.55 -0.25 -19.55
N ARG A 760 -13.76 0.06 -19.06
CA ARG A 760 -15.00 -0.16 -19.83
C ARG A 760 -14.99 0.62 -21.15
N VAL A 761 -15.66 0.08 -22.16
CA VAL A 761 -15.75 0.74 -23.47
C VAL A 761 -16.50 2.05 -23.37
N LYS A 762 -17.62 2.07 -22.65
CA LYS A 762 -18.44 3.26 -22.47
C LYS A 762 -17.80 4.21 -21.45
N ALA A 763 -17.64 5.47 -21.82
CA ALA A 763 -17.30 6.51 -20.86
C ALA A 763 -18.38 6.61 -19.78
N ASN A 764 -17.96 6.70 -18.53
CA ASN A 764 -18.86 7.13 -17.48
C ASN A 764 -19.13 8.63 -17.63
N ALA A 765 -20.14 9.11 -16.94
CA ALA A 765 -20.60 10.47 -17.13
C ALA A 765 -19.78 11.53 -16.38
N SER A 766 -18.73 11.13 -15.66
CA SER A 766 -17.78 12.03 -15.02
C SER A 766 -16.62 12.39 -15.96
N GLN A 767 -16.76 12.13 -17.27
CA GLN A 767 -15.67 12.23 -18.24
C GLN A 767 -14.51 11.30 -17.86
N GLY A 768 -14.80 10.10 -17.38
CA GLY A 768 -13.82 9.04 -17.15
C GLY A 768 -14.37 7.66 -17.48
N THR A 769 -13.75 6.61 -16.99
CA THR A 769 -14.16 5.23 -17.28
C THR A 769 -14.16 4.37 -16.02
N ASP A 770 -15.14 3.48 -15.94
CA ASP A 770 -15.21 2.50 -14.86
C ASP A 770 -14.24 1.33 -15.11
N HIS A 771 -13.99 0.54 -14.06
CA HIS A 771 -13.12 -0.64 -14.15
C HIS A 771 -13.64 -1.59 -15.23
N GLY A 772 -12.72 -2.02 -16.09
CA GLY A 772 -12.95 -3.05 -17.08
C GLY A 772 -11.99 -4.21 -16.87
N THR A 773 -11.68 -4.92 -17.95
CA THR A 773 -11.02 -6.23 -17.86
C THR A 773 -9.78 -6.32 -18.72
N ALA A 774 -9.91 -6.15 -20.03
CA ALA A 774 -8.84 -6.35 -21.00
C ALA A 774 -8.22 -5.02 -21.44
N GLY A 775 -6.90 -5.04 -21.63
CA GLY A 775 -6.13 -3.89 -22.13
C GLY A 775 -4.92 -4.32 -22.97
N PRO A 776 -4.18 -3.37 -23.55
CA PRO A 776 -2.95 -3.67 -24.26
C PRO A 776 -1.79 -3.90 -23.31
N VAL A 777 -0.88 -4.80 -23.70
CA VAL A 777 0.47 -4.93 -23.12
C VAL A 777 1.48 -4.51 -24.17
N PHE A 778 2.44 -3.67 -23.79
CA PHE A 778 3.53 -3.26 -24.66
C PHE A 778 4.79 -4.06 -24.35
N VAL A 779 5.43 -4.59 -25.38
CA VAL A 779 6.75 -5.22 -25.27
C VAL A 779 7.70 -4.50 -26.22
N ALA A 780 8.83 -4.02 -25.73
CA ALA A 780 9.74 -3.17 -26.51
C ALA A 780 11.22 -3.52 -26.28
N GLY A 781 12.03 -3.35 -27.32
CA GLY A 781 13.48 -3.60 -27.28
C GLY A 781 14.02 -4.14 -28.61
N THR A 782 15.34 -4.16 -28.75
CA THR A 782 16.00 -4.68 -29.96
C THR A 782 15.65 -6.14 -30.31
N PRO A 783 15.50 -7.07 -29.34
CA PRO A 783 15.10 -8.47 -29.64
C PRO A 783 13.64 -8.67 -30.03
N VAL A 784 12.82 -7.62 -29.93
CA VAL A 784 11.37 -7.71 -30.14
C VAL A 784 11.05 -7.70 -31.63
N LYS A 785 10.20 -8.64 -32.06
CA LYS A 785 9.56 -8.62 -33.38
C LYS A 785 8.38 -7.65 -33.33
N GLY A 786 8.56 -6.43 -33.82
CA GLY A 786 7.52 -5.40 -33.73
C GLY A 786 6.28 -5.70 -34.58
N GLY A 787 5.10 -5.47 -34.01
CA GLY A 787 3.81 -5.75 -34.63
C GLY A 787 2.67 -5.95 -33.63
N PHE A 788 1.50 -6.31 -34.15
CA PHE A 788 0.34 -6.66 -33.35
C PHE A 788 0.30 -8.15 -33.03
N TYR A 789 -0.02 -8.47 -31.78
CA TYR A 789 -0.17 -9.84 -31.28
C TYR A 789 -1.49 -9.98 -30.52
N GLY A 790 -2.07 -11.17 -30.52
CA GLY A 790 -3.43 -11.39 -30.01
C GLY A 790 -4.50 -10.76 -30.91
N ASP A 791 -5.76 -11.14 -30.73
CA ASP A 791 -6.88 -10.57 -31.49
C ASP A 791 -7.33 -9.25 -30.87
N GLU A 792 -7.76 -8.30 -31.70
CA GLU A 792 -8.35 -7.04 -31.22
C GLU A 792 -9.74 -7.32 -30.62
N PRO A 793 -10.02 -6.95 -29.36
CA PRO A 793 -11.33 -7.11 -28.76
C PRO A 793 -12.42 -6.31 -29.49
N SER A 794 -13.65 -6.84 -29.50
CA SER A 794 -14.81 -6.10 -30.01
C SER A 794 -15.22 -4.98 -29.05
N LEU A 795 -15.51 -3.80 -29.58
CA LEU A 795 -16.08 -2.68 -28.82
C LEU A 795 -17.61 -2.78 -28.63
N THR A 796 -18.26 -3.72 -29.32
CA THR A 796 -19.72 -3.88 -29.28
C THR A 796 -20.16 -5.25 -28.75
N ASP A 797 -19.31 -6.27 -28.84
CA ASP A 797 -19.55 -7.58 -28.23
C ASP A 797 -18.88 -7.67 -26.86
N LEU A 798 -19.57 -7.12 -25.85
CA LEU A 798 -19.06 -6.90 -24.51
C LEU A 798 -19.62 -7.92 -23.51
N ASN A 799 -18.90 -8.12 -22.40
CA ASN A 799 -19.43 -8.78 -21.21
C ASN A 799 -19.73 -7.71 -20.16
N ASP A 800 -21.00 -7.38 -19.94
CA ASP A 800 -21.42 -6.35 -18.97
C ASP A 800 -20.75 -4.96 -19.14
N GLY A 801 -20.37 -4.61 -20.38
CA GLY A 801 -19.67 -3.36 -20.71
C GLY A 801 -18.16 -3.49 -20.82
N ASP A 802 -17.61 -4.66 -20.51
CA ASP A 802 -16.19 -4.96 -20.57
C ASP A 802 -15.78 -5.58 -21.91
N LEU A 803 -14.54 -5.29 -22.32
CA LEU A 803 -13.91 -5.98 -23.43
C LEU A 803 -13.74 -7.46 -23.11
N LYS A 804 -14.12 -8.33 -24.05
CA LYS A 804 -13.86 -9.76 -23.90
C LYS A 804 -12.37 -10.03 -24.10
N PRO A 805 -11.69 -10.72 -23.17
CA PRO A 805 -10.28 -11.07 -23.33
C PRO A 805 -10.06 -11.96 -24.55
N THR A 806 -9.00 -11.67 -25.31
CA THR A 806 -8.55 -12.48 -26.44
C THR A 806 -7.21 -13.16 -26.17
N THR A 807 -6.46 -12.66 -25.17
CA THR A 807 -5.13 -13.13 -24.82
C THR A 807 -5.00 -13.29 -23.29
N ASP A 808 -4.49 -14.44 -22.84
CA ASP A 808 -4.14 -14.66 -21.43
C ASP A 808 -2.74 -14.10 -21.15
N PHE A 809 -2.62 -13.23 -20.15
CA PHE A 809 -1.34 -12.58 -19.80
C PHE A 809 -0.20 -13.58 -19.51
N ARG A 810 -0.52 -14.80 -19.06
CA ARG A 810 0.49 -15.83 -18.74
C ARG A 810 1.22 -16.33 -19.97
N ASP A 811 0.63 -16.22 -21.17
CA ASP A 811 1.31 -16.57 -22.43
C ASP A 811 2.42 -15.56 -22.74
N ILE A 812 2.24 -14.28 -22.36
CA ILE A 812 3.28 -13.25 -22.46
C ILE A 812 4.42 -13.58 -21.51
N TYR A 813 4.11 -13.94 -20.26
CA TYR A 813 5.13 -14.29 -19.27
C TYR A 813 5.91 -15.55 -19.67
N TYR A 814 5.22 -16.55 -20.22
CA TYR A 814 5.84 -17.73 -20.80
C TYR A 814 6.89 -17.38 -21.85
N GLU A 815 6.55 -16.50 -22.81
CA GLU A 815 7.48 -16.09 -23.86
C GLU A 815 8.63 -15.23 -23.33
N LEU A 816 8.39 -14.30 -22.40
CA LEU A 816 9.46 -13.50 -21.78
C LEU A 816 10.46 -14.39 -21.02
N MET A 817 9.99 -15.42 -20.33
CA MET A 817 10.85 -16.33 -19.58
C MET A 817 11.63 -17.29 -20.47
N SER A 818 10.97 -17.85 -21.49
CA SER A 818 11.62 -18.80 -22.42
C SER A 818 12.52 -18.09 -23.44
N GLY A 819 12.15 -16.89 -23.89
CA GLY A 819 12.91 -16.09 -24.86
C GLY A 819 13.97 -15.19 -24.22
N THR A 820 13.59 -14.30 -23.31
CA THR A 820 14.52 -13.31 -22.71
C THR A 820 15.37 -13.92 -21.59
N LEU A 821 14.73 -14.66 -20.68
CA LEU A 821 15.46 -15.28 -19.56
C LEU A 821 16.11 -16.61 -19.93
N ALA A 822 15.68 -17.25 -21.03
CA ALA A 822 16.14 -18.54 -21.51
C ALA A 822 16.05 -19.64 -20.43
N THR A 823 14.92 -19.66 -19.70
CA THR A 823 14.66 -20.60 -18.59
C THR A 823 13.30 -21.26 -18.73
N ASP A 824 13.11 -22.43 -18.10
CA ASP A 824 11.80 -23.10 -18.05
C ASP A 824 10.75 -22.21 -17.36
N PRO A 825 9.68 -21.79 -18.05
CA PRO A 825 8.63 -20.95 -17.49
C PRO A 825 7.67 -21.71 -16.56
N THR A 826 7.63 -23.04 -16.61
CA THR A 826 6.62 -23.87 -15.93
C THR A 826 6.50 -23.58 -14.43
N PRO A 827 7.59 -23.42 -13.64
CA PRO A 827 7.50 -23.11 -12.21
C PRO A 827 6.81 -21.77 -11.92
N SER A 828 6.87 -20.83 -12.86
CA SER A 828 6.39 -19.46 -12.67
C SER A 828 4.99 -19.24 -13.22
N VAL A 829 4.59 -19.88 -14.32
CA VAL A 829 3.29 -19.60 -14.98
C VAL A 829 2.41 -20.83 -15.21
N GLY A 830 2.88 -22.01 -14.78
CA GLY A 830 2.19 -23.28 -14.96
C GLY A 830 2.37 -23.88 -16.36
N ALA A 831 1.89 -25.13 -16.52
CA ALA A 831 1.96 -25.86 -17.78
C ALA A 831 0.89 -25.42 -18.80
N GLY A 832 1.07 -25.80 -20.07
CA GLY A 832 0.08 -25.58 -21.13
C GLY A 832 0.09 -24.18 -21.75
N ARG A 833 1.09 -23.36 -21.44
CA ARG A 833 1.30 -22.02 -22.02
C ARG A 833 2.06 -22.10 -23.35
N ARG A 834 1.87 -21.10 -24.19
CA ARG A 834 2.47 -21.01 -25.53
C ARG A 834 3.06 -19.63 -25.79
N ALA A 835 4.10 -19.58 -26.62
CA ALA A 835 4.64 -18.33 -27.12
C ALA A 835 3.66 -17.69 -28.13
N LEU A 836 3.55 -16.37 -28.08
CA LEU A 836 2.79 -15.54 -29.03
C LEU A 836 3.64 -15.15 -30.25
N GLY A 837 4.97 -15.19 -30.14
CA GLY A 837 5.93 -14.97 -31.23
C GLY A 837 6.43 -13.54 -31.38
N PHE A 838 6.37 -12.74 -30.30
CA PHE A 838 6.91 -11.38 -30.25
C PHE A 838 8.40 -11.31 -29.93
N LEU A 839 9.06 -12.43 -29.58
CA LEU A 839 10.51 -12.52 -29.43
C LEU A 839 11.17 -13.31 -30.57
N SER A 840 12.43 -12.95 -30.85
CA SER A 840 13.25 -13.52 -31.93
C SER A 840 13.57 -14.99 -31.77
#